data_AF-A0A6J1N8T1-F1
#
_entry.id   AF-A0A6J1N8T1-F1
#
_cell.length_a   1.000
_cell.length_b   1.000
_cell.length_c   1.000
_cell.angle_alpha   90.00
_cell.angle_beta   90.00
_cell.angle_gamma   90.00
#
_symmetry.space_group_name_H-M   'P 1'
#
loop_
_entity.id
_entity.type
_entity.pdbx_description
1 polymer ?
#
loop_
_entity_poly.entity_id
_entity_poly.type
_entity_poly.pdbx_seq_one_letter_code
_entity_poly.pdbx_strand_id
1 'polypeptide(L)'
;MLHPSPSTTAPPITIDNCTVTNKKPTTLDNCYVKNNTFTTINNCSIENNRSTTIAICSVTNNRLTICNNCFARNNRPTTINNCSDRNIKPTTINNYSVTNNKPTRINNCSARNKRSTTINNCCAWNNSPITIDYCSATNNRPTTINNCCVKNNRPSTINKCSVRNNRLTTIDNCSIKNNRPITLDNYSARNNRPITIDNCTVTNNRPTTIDDCYVSNNRSTAINNCPSRNNISTTNKNCCVSNNRPTTIDNCSTTNNRLTTCNNCFVRNNRLNTITYCSVGNNSSTTIANCSVTNNRLTTCINCSARNNRPTTIINCCVSKCRPTTIDNCCVSNNRSTAINNCPSRNNCSARNNRPITIDNCTVTNNRPTTIDDCCVSNNRSTAINNCPSRNNIPTTNKNCCVSNNRPTTIDNCSTTNNRLTTCNNCFVRNNRLNTITYCSVGNNSSTTIANCSVTNNRLTTCNNCSARNNRATTIINCCVSKCRPTTIDNCCISNNRSTAINNCPSRKNKPTTINNCPVTNNRPTTIDNCYVTNNSTTTIDNCPVTNNRPTTIDNCSITYNRPTTIENCCDSNNRPTTIDNCSVRNNRPTTIDSCSVRNNKPTTIDNCCVSNNRSTAINKCPSRNNIPTTNNNCCVSNNRATTIDNCSVTNNRPTTIDNCCVCNIRPTTIDSYSVRNNKSTTIDNCSITYNRPTTIDNCSITYNRPTTIDNCSITYNRPTTIDNCSITYNRPTTIDNCSVRNNIPTTNNNCCVCNNRPTTIDNCSITYNKPTIIDNCSVRNNIPTTNNNCCVSYNRSTAINNTSSRNNRPTTIDNCCVCNNRPTTIDNCCVCNNRPTTIGNGSVTVNNNKLSTTNSSAASNRFTNNNTVNNNKLSNCTNGFSTSIINRRSLFNNSTCRS
;
A
#
# COMPACT_ATOMS: atom_id res chain seq x y z
N MET A 1 -139.75 46.74 -66.33
CA MET A 1 -140.92 46.24 -65.56
C MET A 1 -140.78 46.73 -64.13
N LEU A 2 -141.80 47.17 -63.39
CA LEU A 2 -143.12 47.74 -63.75
C LEU A 2 -143.62 48.52 -62.51
N HIS A 3 -144.29 49.67 -62.70
CA HIS A 3 -145.01 50.51 -61.70
C HIS A 3 -144.31 51.03 -60.41
N PRO A 4 -144.31 52.35 -60.20
CA PRO A 4 -144.42 53.01 -58.89
C PRO A 4 -145.88 53.47 -58.60
N SER A 5 -146.17 53.82 -57.33
CA SER A 5 -147.40 54.48 -56.86
C SER A 5 -147.13 55.27 -55.54
N PRO A 6 -147.90 56.34 -55.19
CA PRO A 6 -147.24 57.65 -55.17
C PRO A 6 -147.55 58.61 -54.00
N SER A 7 -146.65 59.58 -53.79
CA SER A 7 -146.90 61.02 -53.46
C SER A 7 -147.68 61.40 -52.16
N THR A 8 -147.52 62.56 -51.52
CA THR A 8 -146.75 63.82 -51.72
C THR A 8 -146.13 64.23 -50.35
N THR A 9 -145.28 65.25 -50.14
CA THR A 9 -144.53 66.25 -50.95
C THR A 9 -143.02 66.12 -50.56
N ALA A 10 -142.04 66.97 -50.85
CA ALA A 10 -141.85 68.22 -51.62
C ALA A 10 -140.38 68.23 -52.16
N PRO A 11 -140.03 68.98 -53.22
CA PRO A 11 -138.68 68.93 -53.76
C PRO A 11 -137.65 69.77 -52.95
N PRO A 12 -136.48 69.21 -52.59
CA PRO A 12 -135.36 69.99 -52.07
C PRO A 12 -134.72 70.83 -53.20
N ILE A 13 -134.29 72.05 -52.87
CA ILE A 13 -133.75 73.00 -53.85
C ILE A 13 -132.26 72.70 -54.11
N THR A 14 -131.96 72.00 -55.20
CA THR A 14 -130.63 72.06 -55.83
C THR A 14 -130.40 73.49 -56.32
N ILE A 15 -129.23 74.07 -56.03
CA ILE A 15 -128.88 75.43 -56.46
C ILE A 15 -127.58 75.39 -57.26
N ASP A 16 -127.70 75.06 -58.54
CA ASP A 16 -126.57 75.11 -59.48
C ASP A 16 -126.34 76.55 -60.00
N ASN A 17 -125.11 76.87 -60.37
CA ASN A 17 -124.71 78.14 -61.01
C ASN A 17 -125.15 79.44 -60.28
N CYS A 18 -125.25 79.44 -58.95
CA CYS A 18 -125.67 80.62 -58.17
C CYS A 18 -124.65 81.09 -57.13
N THR A 19 -124.78 82.36 -56.72
CA THR A 19 -124.12 82.90 -55.51
C THR A 19 -124.99 82.62 -54.29
N VAL A 20 -124.66 81.60 -53.50
CA VAL A 20 -125.48 81.17 -52.35
C VAL A 20 -125.08 81.92 -51.08
N THR A 21 -125.82 82.97 -50.76
CA THR A 21 -125.69 83.74 -49.51
C THR A 21 -126.89 83.46 -48.59
N ASN A 22 -126.65 83.23 -47.30
CA ASN A 22 -127.67 83.08 -46.24
C ASN A 22 -128.79 82.04 -46.51
N LYS A 23 -128.47 80.92 -47.17
CA LYS A 23 -129.38 79.76 -47.33
C LYS A 23 -128.72 78.48 -46.81
N LYS A 24 -129.53 77.46 -46.47
CA LYS A 24 -129.08 76.12 -46.01
C LYS A 24 -129.38 75.00 -47.04
N PRO A 25 -128.72 74.96 -48.22
CA PRO A 25 -128.65 73.71 -48.98
C PRO A 25 -127.78 72.68 -48.24
N THR A 26 -128.04 71.39 -48.44
CA THR A 26 -127.29 70.28 -47.80
C THR A 26 -126.05 69.86 -48.57
N THR A 27 -126.01 70.14 -49.89
CA THR A 27 -124.90 69.85 -50.81
C THR A 27 -124.68 71.08 -51.69
N LEU A 28 -123.42 71.36 -52.05
CA LEU A 28 -123.04 72.39 -53.02
C LEU A 28 -121.95 71.86 -53.95
N ASP A 29 -122.11 72.12 -55.24
CA ASP A 29 -121.14 71.82 -56.31
C ASP A 29 -120.99 73.07 -57.20
N ASN A 30 -119.82 73.26 -57.81
CA ASN A 30 -119.45 74.40 -58.67
C ASN A 30 -119.81 75.81 -58.13
N CYS A 31 -119.91 75.99 -56.81
CA CYS A 31 -120.38 77.23 -56.18
C CYS A 31 -119.25 78.11 -55.59
N TYR A 32 -119.54 79.41 -55.47
CA TYR A 32 -118.77 80.31 -54.60
C TYR A 32 -119.45 80.38 -53.22
N VAL A 33 -118.73 79.99 -52.16
CA VAL A 33 -119.34 79.63 -50.87
C VAL A 33 -118.68 80.36 -49.70
N LYS A 34 -119.45 81.24 -49.05
CA LYS A 34 -118.98 82.15 -47.99
C LYS A 34 -119.92 82.16 -46.77
N ASN A 35 -119.36 82.20 -45.57
CA ASN A 35 -120.06 82.35 -44.28
C ASN A 35 -121.17 81.31 -44.00
N ASN A 36 -120.97 80.05 -44.35
CA ASN A 36 -121.97 78.97 -44.17
C ASN A 36 -121.35 77.69 -43.55
N THR A 37 -122.18 76.68 -43.30
CA THR A 37 -121.78 75.38 -42.70
C THR A 37 -122.37 74.20 -43.47
N PHE A 38 -121.51 73.29 -43.92
CA PHE A 38 -121.88 72.09 -44.69
C PHE A 38 -121.04 70.89 -44.29
N THR A 39 -121.51 69.69 -44.63
CA THR A 39 -120.81 68.42 -44.37
C THR A 39 -119.75 68.10 -45.41
N THR A 40 -120.08 68.29 -46.70
CA THR A 40 -119.21 67.95 -47.85
C THR A 40 -119.27 69.05 -48.89
N ILE A 41 -118.12 69.39 -49.49
CA ILE A 41 -118.00 70.28 -50.66
C ILE A 41 -116.94 69.71 -51.61
N ASN A 42 -117.27 69.71 -52.90
CA ASN A 42 -116.36 69.44 -54.02
C ASN A 42 -116.31 70.67 -54.95
N ASN A 43 -115.25 70.84 -55.73
CA ASN A 43 -115.12 71.81 -56.84
C ASN A 43 -115.47 73.29 -56.55
N CYS A 44 -115.49 73.73 -55.28
CA CYS A 44 -115.87 75.10 -54.91
C CYS A 44 -114.65 75.96 -54.48
N SER A 45 -114.86 77.28 -54.49
CA SER A 45 -114.00 78.23 -53.77
C SER A 45 -114.62 78.60 -52.43
N ILE A 46 -113.84 78.41 -51.35
CA ILE A 46 -114.36 78.29 -49.97
C ILE A 46 -113.64 79.27 -49.03
N GLU A 47 -114.39 80.24 -48.49
CA GLU A 47 -113.86 81.26 -47.57
C GLU A 47 -114.63 81.31 -46.24
N ASN A 48 -113.89 81.29 -45.12
CA ASN A 48 -114.38 81.46 -43.74
C ASN A 48 -115.45 80.44 -43.27
N ASN A 49 -115.36 79.18 -43.73
CA ASN A 49 -116.33 78.14 -43.38
C ASN A 49 -115.77 77.14 -42.34
N ARG A 50 -116.63 76.23 -41.84
CA ARG A 50 -116.24 75.02 -41.11
C ARG A 50 -116.75 73.79 -41.86
N SER A 51 -115.89 72.80 -42.07
CA SER A 51 -116.23 71.49 -42.62
C SER A 51 -115.30 70.42 -42.06
N THR A 52 -115.72 69.16 -42.15
CA THR A 52 -114.97 67.99 -41.68
C THR A 52 -113.94 67.49 -42.69
N THR A 53 -114.34 67.44 -43.96
CA THR A 53 -113.55 66.97 -45.10
C THR A 53 -113.69 67.95 -46.27
N ILE A 54 -112.61 68.18 -47.01
CA ILE A 54 -112.62 68.90 -48.29
C ILE A 54 -111.72 68.15 -49.27
N ALA A 55 -112.16 68.05 -50.52
CA ALA A 55 -111.39 67.54 -51.65
C ALA A 55 -111.53 68.47 -52.87
N ILE A 56 -110.47 68.61 -53.66
CA ILE A 56 -110.48 69.33 -54.96
C ILE A 56 -111.05 70.76 -54.85
N CYS A 57 -110.61 71.53 -53.84
CA CYS A 57 -111.07 72.91 -53.62
C CYS A 57 -109.91 73.89 -53.36
N SER A 58 -110.16 75.16 -53.60
CA SER A 58 -109.32 76.29 -53.18
C SER A 58 -109.85 76.86 -51.87
N VAL A 59 -109.05 76.80 -50.80
CA VAL A 59 -109.57 76.93 -49.42
C VAL A 59 -108.79 77.93 -48.57
N THR A 60 -109.46 78.97 -48.07
CA THR A 60 -108.83 80.06 -47.29
C THR A 60 -109.52 80.30 -45.94
N ASN A 61 -108.72 80.35 -44.86
CA ASN A 61 -109.11 80.66 -43.47
C ASN A 61 -110.03 79.65 -42.75
N ASN A 62 -109.94 78.36 -43.06
CA ASN A 62 -110.78 77.29 -42.51
C ASN A 62 -110.07 76.47 -41.40
N ARG A 63 -110.83 75.99 -40.41
CA ARG A 63 -110.39 74.90 -39.52
C ARG A 63 -110.85 73.58 -40.12
N LEU A 64 -109.92 72.65 -40.32
CA LEU A 64 -110.13 71.38 -41.04
C LEU A 64 -109.54 70.24 -40.23
N THR A 65 -110.14 69.05 -40.27
CA THR A 65 -109.58 67.86 -39.60
C THR A 65 -108.56 67.16 -40.50
N ILE A 66 -108.95 66.92 -41.76
CA ILE A 66 -108.15 66.30 -42.82
C ILE A 66 -108.24 67.19 -44.07
N CYS A 67 -107.13 67.34 -44.79
CA CYS A 67 -107.07 68.03 -46.08
C CYS A 67 -106.39 67.10 -47.11
N ASN A 68 -107.10 66.81 -48.20
CA ASN A 68 -106.68 65.91 -49.28
C ASN A 68 -106.84 66.60 -50.65
N ASN A 69 -105.84 66.53 -51.53
CA ASN A 69 -105.89 67.05 -52.91
C ASN A 69 -106.44 68.49 -53.05
N CYS A 70 -106.01 69.42 -52.18
CA CYS A 70 -106.47 70.82 -52.16
C CYS A 70 -105.30 71.81 -52.28
N PHE A 71 -105.64 73.08 -52.52
CA PHE A 71 -104.72 74.21 -52.41
C PHE A 71 -105.16 75.10 -51.25
N ALA A 72 -104.43 75.07 -50.13
CA ALA A 72 -104.90 75.58 -48.84
C ALA A 72 -104.00 76.70 -48.28
N ARG A 73 -104.64 77.80 -47.84
CA ARG A 73 -103.96 79.00 -47.32
C ARG A 73 -104.53 79.40 -45.95
N ASN A 74 -103.63 79.62 -44.97
CA ASN A 74 -103.95 79.95 -43.57
C ASN A 74 -104.80 78.92 -42.78
N ASN A 75 -105.06 77.73 -43.34
CA ASN A 75 -105.87 76.71 -42.70
C ASN A 75 -105.12 76.04 -41.53
N ARG A 76 -105.85 75.36 -40.62
CA ARG A 76 -105.26 74.53 -39.54
C ARG A 76 -105.65 73.05 -39.63
N PRO A 77 -105.22 72.30 -40.67
CA PRO A 77 -105.36 70.85 -40.74
C PRO A 77 -104.43 70.12 -39.75
N THR A 78 -104.95 69.08 -39.09
CA THR A 78 -104.17 68.17 -38.23
C THR A 78 -103.20 67.32 -39.04
N THR A 79 -103.69 66.77 -40.15
CA THR A 79 -102.96 65.91 -41.09
C THR A 79 -103.17 66.42 -42.51
N ILE A 80 -102.09 66.49 -43.29
CA ILE A 80 -102.14 66.82 -44.72
C ILE A 80 -101.62 65.62 -45.51
N ASN A 81 -102.43 65.19 -46.48
CA ASN A 81 -101.97 64.33 -47.58
C ASN A 81 -102.19 65.09 -48.88
N ASN A 82 -101.23 65.05 -49.81
CA ASN A 82 -101.42 65.51 -51.19
C ASN A 82 -101.87 67.00 -51.40
N CYS A 83 -101.60 67.95 -50.49
CA CYS A 83 -101.99 69.38 -50.64
C CYS A 83 -100.80 70.37 -50.71
N SER A 84 -100.91 71.40 -51.58
CA SER A 84 -99.81 72.33 -51.95
C SER A 84 -99.79 73.64 -51.14
N ASP A 85 -99.32 73.55 -49.90
CA ASP A 85 -99.60 74.58 -48.90
C ASP A 85 -98.37 75.35 -48.37
N ARG A 86 -98.58 76.64 -48.01
CA ARG A 86 -97.60 77.52 -47.35
C ARG A 86 -98.12 78.06 -46.01
N ASN A 87 -97.21 78.26 -45.06
CA ASN A 87 -97.46 78.82 -43.71
C ASN A 87 -98.42 78.02 -42.81
N ILE A 88 -98.40 76.69 -42.90
CA ILE A 88 -99.23 75.81 -42.05
C ILE A 88 -98.39 75.17 -40.93
N LYS A 89 -99.02 74.92 -39.78
CA LYS A 89 -98.50 74.11 -38.67
C LYS A 89 -99.27 72.77 -38.55
N PRO A 90 -99.17 71.85 -39.52
CA PRO A 90 -99.79 70.53 -39.39
C PRO A 90 -98.95 69.65 -38.46
N THR A 91 -99.58 68.71 -37.77
CA THR A 91 -98.87 67.78 -36.87
C THR A 91 -98.06 66.76 -37.68
N THR A 92 -98.65 66.28 -38.78
CA THR A 92 -98.06 65.31 -39.72
C THR A 92 -98.29 65.74 -41.17
N ILE A 93 -97.26 65.59 -42.02
CA ILE A 93 -97.34 65.73 -43.48
C ILE A 93 -96.91 64.42 -44.12
N ASN A 94 -97.70 63.90 -45.07
CA ASN A 94 -97.36 62.73 -45.89
C ASN A 94 -97.32 63.09 -47.38
N ASN A 95 -96.44 62.41 -48.14
CA ASN A 95 -96.40 62.41 -49.61
C ASN A 95 -96.20 63.80 -50.27
N TYR A 96 -95.51 64.76 -49.62
CA TYR A 96 -95.52 66.16 -50.09
C TYR A 96 -94.25 67.01 -49.99
N SER A 97 -93.89 67.69 -51.09
CA SER A 97 -92.78 68.66 -51.13
C SER A 97 -93.22 70.03 -50.61
N VAL A 98 -92.58 70.53 -49.53
CA VAL A 98 -93.07 71.72 -48.79
C VAL A 98 -91.92 72.65 -48.37
N THR A 99 -92.10 73.97 -48.49
CA THR A 99 -91.20 75.01 -47.95
C THR A 99 -91.78 75.70 -46.69
N ASN A 100 -90.94 76.39 -45.90
CA ASN A 100 -91.26 77.25 -44.73
C ASN A 100 -92.27 76.80 -43.62
N ASN A 101 -92.71 75.54 -43.55
CA ASN A 101 -93.54 75.04 -42.45
C ASN A 101 -92.73 74.40 -41.29
N LYS A 102 -93.28 74.42 -40.06
CA LYS A 102 -92.73 73.75 -38.85
C LYS A 102 -93.61 72.56 -38.38
N PRO A 103 -93.72 71.46 -39.15
CA PRO A 103 -94.44 70.27 -38.70
C PRO A 103 -93.61 69.49 -37.67
N THR A 104 -94.26 68.71 -36.83
CA THR A 104 -93.58 67.73 -35.96
C THR A 104 -93.08 66.53 -36.77
N ARG A 105 -93.88 65.97 -37.68
CA ARG A 105 -93.47 64.81 -38.50
C ARG A 105 -93.69 65.02 -40.01
N ILE A 106 -92.71 64.61 -40.81
CA ILE A 106 -92.75 64.60 -42.28
C ILE A 106 -92.44 63.19 -42.77
N ASN A 107 -93.27 62.59 -43.63
CA ASN A 107 -93.02 61.28 -44.26
C ASN A 107 -93.19 61.35 -45.79
N ASN A 108 -92.32 60.71 -46.59
CA ASN A 108 -92.44 60.56 -48.05
C ASN A 108 -92.35 61.88 -48.85
N CYS A 109 -91.32 62.71 -48.66
CA CYS A 109 -91.27 64.11 -49.14
C CYS A 109 -89.93 64.56 -49.75
N SER A 110 -89.89 65.76 -50.35
CA SER A 110 -88.65 66.56 -50.41
C SER A 110 -88.71 67.72 -49.40
N ALA A 111 -87.70 67.82 -48.54
CA ALA A 111 -87.66 68.73 -47.39
C ALA A 111 -86.43 69.65 -47.44
N ARG A 112 -86.68 70.97 -47.51
CA ARG A 112 -85.62 71.99 -47.61
C ARG A 112 -85.81 73.12 -46.59
N ASN A 113 -84.72 73.55 -45.94
CA ASN A 113 -84.65 74.67 -44.99
C ASN A 113 -85.61 74.58 -43.77
N LYS A 114 -85.83 73.38 -43.19
CA LYS A 114 -86.80 73.15 -42.09
C LYS A 114 -86.18 73.03 -40.69
N ARG A 115 -86.99 73.37 -39.67
CA ARG A 115 -86.88 72.87 -38.30
C ARG A 115 -88.16 72.10 -37.97
N SER A 116 -88.08 70.78 -37.96
CA SER A 116 -89.15 69.82 -37.62
C SER A 116 -88.60 68.80 -36.62
N THR A 117 -89.42 68.09 -35.83
CA THR A 117 -88.84 67.09 -34.91
C THR A 117 -88.39 65.83 -35.65
N THR A 118 -89.17 65.31 -36.60
CA THR A 118 -88.81 64.11 -37.38
C THR A 118 -89.07 64.27 -38.89
N ILE A 119 -88.14 63.79 -39.72
CA ILE A 119 -88.27 63.61 -41.18
C ILE A 119 -88.06 62.12 -41.50
N ASN A 120 -88.85 61.54 -42.41
CA ASN A 120 -88.81 60.12 -42.77
C ASN A 120 -89.05 59.91 -44.29
N ASN A 121 -88.39 58.96 -44.97
CA ASN A 121 -88.59 58.69 -46.41
C ASN A 121 -88.43 59.95 -47.30
N CYS A 122 -87.35 60.73 -47.19
CA CYS A 122 -87.25 62.05 -47.86
C CYS A 122 -85.94 62.35 -48.62
N CYS A 123 -85.98 63.34 -49.51
CA CYS A 123 -84.77 64.07 -49.92
C CYS A 123 -84.61 65.34 -49.06
N ALA A 124 -83.59 65.40 -48.21
CA ALA A 124 -83.43 66.40 -47.14
C ALA A 124 -82.20 67.32 -47.35
N TRP A 125 -82.43 68.62 -47.57
CA TRP A 125 -81.36 69.61 -47.83
C TRP A 125 -81.41 70.82 -46.90
N ASN A 126 -80.26 71.21 -46.32
CA ASN A 126 -80.10 72.41 -45.48
C ASN A 126 -81.05 72.53 -44.26
N ASN A 127 -81.54 71.42 -43.71
CA ASN A 127 -82.45 71.41 -42.57
C ASN A 127 -81.72 71.34 -41.21
N SER A 128 -82.44 71.63 -40.12
CA SER A 128 -82.04 71.33 -38.74
C SER A 128 -83.20 70.72 -37.94
N PRO A 129 -83.59 69.46 -38.22
CA PRO A 129 -84.58 68.72 -37.45
C PRO A 129 -83.93 67.96 -36.27
N ILE A 130 -84.71 67.31 -35.39
CA ILE A 130 -84.10 66.42 -34.37
C ILE A 130 -83.70 65.09 -35.01
N THR A 131 -84.60 64.42 -35.73
CA THR A 131 -84.36 63.11 -36.37
C THR A 131 -84.64 63.14 -37.87
N ILE A 132 -83.84 62.43 -38.64
CA ILE A 132 -84.05 62.09 -40.06
C ILE A 132 -84.03 60.56 -40.19
N ASP A 133 -84.89 59.96 -41.02
CA ASP A 133 -84.95 58.52 -41.28
C ASP A 133 -85.23 58.21 -42.77
N TYR A 134 -84.69 57.13 -43.33
CA TYR A 134 -84.85 56.71 -44.74
C TYR A 134 -84.67 57.84 -45.80
N CYS A 135 -83.62 58.67 -45.71
CA CYS A 135 -83.46 59.86 -46.57
C CYS A 135 -82.21 59.92 -47.46
N SER A 136 -82.23 60.77 -48.50
CA SER A 136 -81.00 61.33 -49.09
C SER A 136 -80.75 62.73 -48.51
N ALA A 137 -79.72 62.87 -47.68
CA ALA A 137 -79.48 64.02 -46.81
C ALA A 137 -78.18 64.79 -47.16
N THR A 138 -78.29 66.08 -47.50
CA THR A 138 -77.13 66.95 -47.80
C THR A 138 -77.13 68.26 -47.00
N ASN A 139 -75.98 68.66 -46.46
CA ASN A 139 -75.74 69.94 -45.74
C ASN A 139 -76.64 70.23 -44.51
N ASN A 140 -77.32 69.23 -43.94
CA ASN A 140 -78.19 69.38 -42.76
C ASN A 140 -77.37 69.43 -41.44
N ARG A 141 -77.99 69.93 -40.37
CA ARG A 141 -77.55 69.81 -38.97
C ARG A 141 -78.64 69.19 -38.07
N PRO A 142 -78.94 67.89 -38.16
CA PRO A 142 -79.89 67.25 -37.26
C PRO A 142 -79.24 66.67 -36.01
N THR A 143 -80.00 66.21 -35.03
CA THR A 143 -79.43 65.45 -33.91
C THR A 143 -79.12 64.02 -34.33
N THR A 144 -80.05 63.35 -35.02
CA THR A 144 -79.96 61.94 -35.43
C THR A 144 -80.32 61.76 -36.92
N ILE A 145 -79.66 60.84 -37.62
CA ILE A 145 -79.99 60.40 -38.99
C ILE A 145 -80.00 58.87 -39.05
N ASN A 146 -81.03 58.24 -39.61
CA ASN A 146 -81.16 56.79 -39.77
C ASN A 146 -81.39 56.41 -41.25
N ASN A 147 -80.89 55.26 -41.73
CA ASN A 147 -81.24 54.67 -43.05
C ASN A 147 -80.99 55.58 -44.29
N CYS A 148 -79.93 56.42 -44.31
CA CYS A 148 -79.75 57.51 -45.29
C CYS A 148 -78.53 57.42 -46.24
N CYS A 149 -78.57 58.16 -47.35
CA CYS A 149 -77.37 58.57 -48.11
C CYS A 149 -76.97 60.02 -47.73
N VAL A 150 -75.74 60.24 -47.25
CA VAL A 150 -75.38 61.40 -46.40
C VAL A 150 -74.09 62.11 -46.86
N LYS A 151 -74.18 63.39 -47.25
CA LYS A 151 -73.04 64.21 -47.74
C LYS A 151 -72.95 65.60 -47.09
N ASN A 152 -71.77 65.97 -46.58
CA ASN A 152 -71.44 67.31 -46.04
C ASN A 152 -72.33 67.82 -44.86
N ASN A 153 -73.02 66.93 -44.14
CA ASN A 153 -73.85 67.25 -42.97
C ASN A 153 -73.00 67.39 -41.67
N ARG A 154 -73.63 67.87 -40.58
CA ARG A 154 -73.05 67.86 -39.22
C ARG A 154 -74.02 67.35 -38.11
N PRO A 155 -74.54 66.12 -38.16
CA PRO A 155 -75.26 65.54 -37.02
C PRO A 155 -74.42 65.09 -35.83
N SER A 156 -75.12 64.86 -34.72
CA SER A 156 -74.58 64.20 -33.53
C SER A 156 -74.52 62.67 -33.71
N THR A 157 -75.57 62.06 -34.26
CA THR A 157 -75.68 60.61 -34.44
C THR A 157 -76.11 60.27 -35.88
N ILE A 158 -75.55 59.20 -36.45
CA ILE A 158 -75.97 58.60 -37.72
C ILE A 158 -76.13 57.08 -37.52
N ASN A 159 -77.09 56.43 -38.18
CA ASN A 159 -77.33 54.99 -38.17
C ASN A 159 -77.68 54.49 -39.60
N LYS A 160 -77.20 53.33 -40.06
CA LYS A 160 -77.61 52.70 -41.35
C LYS A 160 -77.41 53.57 -42.61
N CYS A 161 -76.26 54.23 -42.76
CA CYS A 161 -76.05 55.23 -43.84
C CYS A 161 -74.84 55.03 -44.76
N SER A 162 -74.86 55.65 -45.94
CA SER A 162 -73.69 55.82 -46.83
C SER A 162 -73.15 57.26 -46.72
N VAL A 163 -71.91 57.45 -46.25
CA VAL A 163 -71.47 58.71 -45.60
C VAL A 163 -70.15 59.26 -46.17
N ARG A 164 -70.17 60.47 -46.77
CA ARG A 164 -68.98 61.14 -47.37
C ARG A 164 -68.79 62.60 -46.96
N ASN A 165 -67.56 62.97 -46.58
CA ASN A 165 -67.08 64.33 -46.29
C ASN A 165 -67.82 65.10 -45.16
N ASN A 166 -68.17 64.43 -44.06
CA ASN A 166 -68.85 64.99 -42.89
C ASN A 166 -67.89 65.18 -41.68
N ARG A 167 -68.31 66.01 -40.70
CA ARG A 167 -67.64 66.22 -39.40
C ARG A 167 -68.67 66.04 -38.27
N LEU A 168 -68.50 65.02 -37.44
CA LEU A 168 -69.57 64.31 -36.72
C LEU A 168 -69.13 63.87 -35.31
N THR A 169 -70.06 63.56 -34.41
CA THR A 169 -69.73 62.88 -33.14
C THR A 169 -69.83 61.35 -33.22
N THR A 170 -71.00 60.77 -33.52
CA THR A 170 -71.22 59.30 -33.50
C THR A 170 -71.86 58.81 -34.79
N ILE A 171 -71.49 57.61 -35.23
CA ILE A 171 -71.99 56.95 -36.44
C ILE A 171 -72.09 55.44 -36.17
N ASP A 172 -73.19 54.82 -36.58
CA ASP A 172 -73.48 53.38 -36.51
C ASP A 172 -73.92 52.84 -37.88
N ASN A 173 -73.61 51.59 -38.19
CA ASN A 173 -74.09 50.81 -39.35
C ASN A 173 -73.84 51.49 -40.71
N CYS A 174 -72.63 52.03 -40.96
CA CYS A 174 -72.37 52.92 -42.09
C CYS A 174 -71.24 52.52 -43.05
N SER A 175 -71.33 52.96 -44.31
CA SER A 175 -70.27 52.85 -45.33
C SER A 175 -69.58 54.20 -45.56
N ILE A 176 -68.26 54.29 -45.26
CA ILE A 176 -67.65 55.58 -44.85
C ILE A 176 -66.31 55.88 -45.53
N LYS A 177 -66.21 57.02 -46.23
CA LYS A 177 -64.98 57.48 -46.91
C LYS A 177 -64.71 58.98 -46.73
N ASN A 178 -63.47 59.33 -46.32
CA ASN A 178 -62.93 60.69 -46.18
C ASN A 178 -63.66 61.62 -45.14
N ASN A 179 -64.05 61.09 -43.97
CA ASN A 179 -64.74 61.84 -42.90
C ASN A 179 -63.82 62.12 -41.68
N ARG A 180 -64.25 63.01 -40.79
CA ARG A 180 -63.69 63.20 -39.42
C ARG A 180 -64.79 63.07 -38.33
N PRO A 181 -65.14 61.83 -37.92
CA PRO A 181 -66.00 61.55 -36.75
C PRO A 181 -65.27 61.76 -35.40
N ILE A 182 -65.96 61.58 -34.29
CA ILE A 182 -65.34 61.22 -33.00
C ILE A 182 -65.36 59.69 -32.86
N THR A 183 -66.54 59.07 -32.85
CA THR A 183 -66.75 57.63 -32.79
C THR A 183 -67.31 57.09 -34.10
N LEU A 184 -66.98 55.84 -34.40
CA LEU A 184 -67.40 55.09 -35.58
C LEU A 184 -67.78 53.67 -35.13
N ASP A 185 -68.95 53.19 -35.52
CA ASP A 185 -69.47 51.86 -35.17
C ASP A 185 -70.13 51.22 -36.41
N ASN A 186 -70.05 49.90 -36.50
CA ASN A 186 -70.52 49.01 -37.57
C ASN A 186 -70.22 49.43 -39.04
N TYR A 187 -69.54 48.54 -39.78
CA TYR A 187 -69.24 48.58 -41.24
C TYR A 187 -68.03 49.41 -41.75
N SER A 188 -67.68 49.23 -43.03
CA SER A 188 -66.31 49.45 -43.53
C SER A 188 -65.91 50.92 -43.74
N ALA A 189 -64.70 51.25 -43.27
CA ALA A 189 -64.16 52.60 -43.20
C ALA A 189 -62.78 52.73 -43.88
N ARG A 190 -62.64 53.66 -44.85
CA ARG A 190 -61.37 53.95 -45.52
C ARG A 190 -60.98 55.44 -45.52
N ASN A 191 -59.69 55.72 -45.29
CA ASN A 191 -59.05 57.05 -45.34
C ASN A 191 -59.63 58.12 -44.38
N ASN A 192 -60.18 57.71 -43.23
CA ASN A 192 -60.77 58.60 -42.22
C ASN A 192 -59.76 58.95 -41.09
N ARG A 193 -60.10 59.98 -40.29
CA ARG A 193 -59.44 60.29 -39.01
C ARG A 193 -60.49 60.47 -37.89
N PRO A 194 -61.08 59.39 -37.35
CA PRO A 194 -61.90 59.44 -36.14
C PRO A 194 -61.03 59.44 -34.87
N ILE A 195 -61.64 59.48 -33.70
CA ILE A 195 -60.97 59.20 -32.41
C ILE A 195 -61.10 57.71 -32.09
N THR A 196 -62.31 57.16 -32.08
CA THR A 196 -62.61 55.74 -31.83
C THR A 196 -63.22 55.08 -33.08
N ILE A 197 -62.99 53.77 -33.25
CA ILE A 197 -63.68 52.91 -34.22
C ILE A 197 -64.05 51.59 -33.52
N ASP A 198 -65.24 51.05 -33.79
CA ASP A 198 -65.80 49.82 -33.23
C ASP A 198 -66.50 49.01 -34.35
N ASN A 199 -66.59 47.68 -34.26
CA ASN A 199 -67.31 46.77 -35.19
C ASN A 199 -67.09 46.99 -36.71
N CYS A 200 -65.92 47.47 -37.15
CA CYS A 200 -65.66 47.88 -38.55
C CYS A 200 -64.64 46.98 -39.31
N THR A 201 -64.61 47.11 -40.64
CA THR A 201 -63.45 46.69 -41.47
C THR A 201 -62.69 47.93 -41.95
N VAL A 202 -61.44 48.06 -41.52
CA VAL A 202 -60.73 49.35 -41.38
C VAL A 202 -59.40 49.35 -42.15
N THR A 203 -59.29 50.19 -43.18
CA THR A 203 -58.05 50.29 -44.02
C THR A 203 -57.58 51.73 -44.26
N ASN A 204 -56.27 51.98 -44.09
CA ASN A 204 -55.59 53.27 -44.34
C ASN A 204 -56.11 54.48 -43.52
N ASN A 205 -56.65 54.25 -42.32
CA ASN A 205 -57.14 55.29 -41.41
C ASN A 205 -56.04 55.71 -40.39
N ARG A 206 -56.28 56.84 -39.69
CA ARG A 206 -55.49 57.24 -38.52
C ARG A 206 -56.38 57.59 -37.31
N PRO A 207 -56.90 56.59 -36.57
CA PRO A 207 -57.68 56.77 -35.35
C PRO A 207 -56.82 56.79 -34.08
N THR A 208 -57.39 57.15 -32.94
CA THR A 208 -56.74 56.95 -31.62
C THR A 208 -56.93 55.51 -31.16
N THR A 209 -58.18 55.04 -31.09
CA THR A 209 -58.59 53.69 -30.68
C THR A 209 -59.28 52.96 -31.84
N ILE A 210 -59.15 51.63 -31.85
CA ILE A 210 -59.88 50.71 -32.73
C ILE A 210 -60.23 49.49 -31.89
N ASP A 211 -61.50 49.11 -31.86
CA ASP A 211 -62.04 48.02 -31.06
C ASP A 211 -62.86 47.09 -32.01
N ASP A 212 -62.89 45.79 -31.76
CA ASP A 212 -63.67 44.75 -32.48
C ASP A 212 -63.68 44.81 -34.03
N CYS A 213 -62.55 45.18 -34.65
CA CYS A 213 -62.41 45.40 -36.09
C CYS A 213 -61.51 44.40 -36.85
N TYR A 214 -61.67 44.32 -38.17
CA TYR A 214 -60.62 43.80 -39.08
C TYR A 214 -59.74 44.95 -39.61
N VAL A 215 -58.44 44.96 -39.30
CA VAL A 215 -57.61 46.18 -39.33
C VAL A 215 -56.34 46.06 -40.20
N SER A 216 -56.26 46.83 -41.29
CA SER A 216 -55.15 46.74 -42.28
C SER A 216 -54.49 48.08 -42.65
N ASN A 217 -53.15 48.14 -42.62
CA ASN A 217 -52.34 49.30 -43.06
C ASN A 217 -52.68 50.65 -42.36
N ASN A 218 -53.17 50.63 -41.11
CA ASN A 218 -53.53 51.83 -40.35
C ASN A 218 -52.37 52.34 -39.48
N ARG A 219 -52.47 53.58 -38.99
CA ARG A 219 -51.61 54.09 -37.91
C ARG A 219 -52.45 54.66 -36.75
N SER A 220 -52.46 53.99 -35.61
CA SER A 220 -53.28 54.34 -34.43
C SER A 220 -52.50 54.41 -33.12
N THR A 221 -53.17 54.73 -32.01
CA THR A 221 -52.59 54.58 -30.66
C THR A 221 -52.88 53.20 -30.11
N ALA A 222 -54.16 52.78 -30.08
CA ALA A 222 -54.59 51.47 -29.61
C ALA A 222 -55.33 50.67 -30.69
N ILE A 223 -55.34 49.34 -30.53
CA ILE A 223 -56.11 48.35 -31.31
C ILE A 223 -56.50 47.20 -30.37
N ASN A 224 -57.77 47.00 -30.04
CA ASN A 224 -58.24 45.94 -29.15
C ASN A 224 -59.20 44.98 -29.88
N ASN A 225 -59.24 43.70 -29.51
CA ASN A 225 -60.13 42.66 -30.08
C ASN A 225 -60.01 42.41 -31.61
N CYS A 226 -58.98 42.94 -32.28
CA CYS A 226 -58.90 42.98 -33.76
C CYS A 226 -57.96 41.94 -34.40
N PRO A 227 -58.40 41.22 -35.45
CA PRO A 227 -57.49 40.68 -36.47
C PRO A 227 -56.82 41.82 -37.25
N SER A 228 -55.48 41.86 -37.25
CA SER A 228 -54.70 43.03 -37.67
C SER A 228 -53.44 42.69 -38.49
N ARG A 229 -53.20 43.44 -39.58
CA ARG A 229 -52.06 43.26 -40.49
C ARG A 229 -51.42 44.56 -41.02
N ASN A 230 -50.09 44.60 -41.06
CA ASN A 230 -49.27 45.73 -41.56
C ASN A 230 -49.51 47.10 -40.86
N ASN A 231 -49.98 47.14 -39.61
CA ASN A 231 -50.31 48.39 -38.90
C ASN A 231 -49.12 48.94 -38.08
N ILE A 232 -49.13 50.24 -37.81
CA ILE A 232 -48.23 50.91 -36.84
C ILE A 232 -49.07 51.43 -35.68
N SER A 233 -48.86 50.92 -34.48
CA SER A 233 -49.66 51.27 -33.30
C SER A 233 -48.79 51.55 -32.08
N THR A 234 -49.35 52.03 -30.98
CA THR A 234 -48.67 52.02 -29.68
C THR A 234 -48.98 50.72 -28.94
N THR A 235 -50.25 50.33 -28.85
CA THR A 235 -50.71 49.15 -28.08
C THR A 235 -51.67 48.30 -28.90
N ASN A 236 -51.52 46.97 -28.87
CA ASN A 236 -52.55 46.03 -29.30
C ASN A 236 -53.01 45.12 -28.13
N LYS A 237 -54.30 44.81 -28.02
CA LYS A 237 -54.85 43.84 -27.05
C LYS A 237 -55.81 42.84 -27.69
N ASN A 238 -55.88 41.59 -27.22
CA ASN A 238 -56.89 40.60 -27.66
C ASN A 238 -56.91 40.38 -29.20
N CYS A 239 -55.76 40.52 -29.87
CA CYS A 239 -55.64 40.59 -31.34
C CYS A 239 -54.97 39.34 -31.96
N CYS A 240 -55.24 39.12 -33.25
CA CYS A 240 -54.35 38.36 -34.13
C CYS A 240 -53.49 39.37 -34.92
N VAL A 241 -52.15 39.29 -34.84
CA VAL A 241 -51.23 40.40 -35.18
C VAL A 241 -50.13 39.93 -36.14
N SER A 242 -50.15 40.43 -37.38
CA SER A 242 -49.20 40.02 -38.42
C SER A 242 -48.50 41.20 -39.11
N ASN A 243 -47.16 41.15 -39.24
CA ASN A 243 -46.35 42.20 -39.87
C ASN A 243 -46.54 43.63 -39.30
N ASN A 244 -47.12 43.80 -38.10
CA ASN A 244 -47.32 45.10 -37.47
C ASN A 244 -46.02 45.61 -36.81
N ARG A 245 -45.99 46.91 -36.50
CA ARG A 245 -44.96 47.57 -35.69
C ARG A 245 -45.58 48.32 -34.49
N PRO A 246 -46.15 47.62 -33.49
CA PRO A 246 -46.60 48.23 -32.23
C PRO A 246 -45.42 48.61 -31.32
N THR A 247 -45.69 49.29 -30.21
CA THR A 247 -44.76 49.35 -29.06
C THR A 247 -45.02 48.18 -28.11
N THR A 248 -46.30 47.95 -27.77
CA THR A 248 -46.76 46.97 -26.79
C THR A 248 -47.83 46.05 -27.40
N ILE A 249 -47.81 44.76 -27.06
CA ILE A 249 -48.89 43.80 -27.33
C ILE A 249 -49.27 43.06 -26.04
N ASP A 250 -50.56 42.82 -25.80
CA ASP A 250 -51.09 42.06 -24.66
C ASP A 250 -52.18 41.06 -25.12
N ASN A 251 -52.16 39.82 -24.62
CA ASN A 251 -53.16 38.77 -24.92
C ASN A 251 -53.43 38.54 -26.43
N CYS A 252 -52.40 38.23 -27.22
CA CYS A 252 -52.50 38.15 -28.70
C CYS A 252 -51.82 36.92 -29.32
N SER A 253 -52.23 36.56 -30.54
CA SER A 253 -51.44 35.68 -31.42
C SER A 253 -50.64 36.51 -32.41
N THR A 254 -49.30 36.39 -32.41
CA THR A 254 -48.39 37.33 -33.09
C THR A 254 -47.39 36.64 -34.03
N THR A 255 -47.23 37.15 -35.25
CA THR A 255 -46.22 36.66 -36.21
C THR A 255 -45.57 37.75 -37.07
N ASN A 256 -44.24 37.65 -37.28
CA ASN A 256 -43.43 38.55 -38.11
C ASN A 256 -43.44 40.05 -37.73
N ASN A 257 -43.75 40.39 -36.48
CA ASN A 257 -43.83 41.77 -35.99
C ASN A 257 -42.47 42.30 -35.48
N ARG A 258 -42.35 43.63 -35.37
CA ARG A 258 -41.23 44.31 -34.70
C ARG A 258 -41.76 45.29 -33.65
N LEU A 259 -41.53 45.00 -32.36
CA LEU A 259 -42.06 45.80 -31.24
C LEU A 259 -41.19 45.70 -29.98
N THR A 260 -41.55 46.45 -28.94
CA THR A 260 -40.79 46.54 -27.69
C THR A 260 -41.22 45.49 -26.66
N THR A 261 -42.51 45.42 -26.32
CA THR A 261 -43.00 44.63 -25.16
C THR A 261 -44.19 43.74 -25.53
N CYS A 262 -44.15 42.45 -25.15
CA CYS A 262 -45.17 41.47 -25.51
C CYS A 262 -45.59 40.62 -24.30
N ASN A 263 -46.87 40.67 -23.90
CA ASN A 263 -47.41 40.00 -22.71
C ASN A 263 -48.54 39.03 -23.08
N ASN A 264 -48.66 37.89 -22.39
CA ASN A 264 -49.80 36.94 -22.52
C ASN A 264 -50.04 36.39 -23.95
N CYS A 265 -49.00 36.29 -24.79
CA CYS A 265 -49.14 36.03 -26.23
C CYS A 265 -48.67 34.64 -26.71
N PHE A 266 -49.15 34.23 -27.87
CA PHE A 266 -48.46 33.28 -28.76
C PHE A 266 -47.57 34.06 -29.73
N VAL A 267 -46.29 33.68 -29.86
CA VAL A 267 -45.25 34.56 -30.43
C VAL A 267 -44.31 33.80 -31.38
N ARG A 268 -44.43 34.01 -32.70
CA ARG A 268 -43.57 33.36 -33.72
C ARG A 268 -42.85 34.33 -34.68
N ASN A 269 -41.59 34.05 -34.99
CA ASN A 269 -40.80 34.76 -36.03
C ASN A 269 -40.69 36.31 -35.87
N ASN A 270 -40.89 36.86 -34.67
CA ASN A 270 -40.84 38.29 -34.40
C ASN A 270 -39.41 38.77 -34.04
N ARG A 271 -39.19 40.10 -34.06
CA ARG A 271 -37.98 40.76 -33.51
C ARG A 271 -38.38 41.73 -32.39
N LEU A 272 -37.97 41.43 -31.16
CA LEU A 272 -38.58 41.96 -29.92
C LEU A 272 -37.52 42.42 -28.90
N ASN A 273 -37.90 43.24 -27.92
CA ASN A 273 -37.05 43.47 -26.75
C ASN A 273 -37.48 42.55 -25.59
N THR A 274 -38.65 42.79 -25.00
CA THR A 274 -39.14 42.10 -23.78
C THR A 274 -40.38 41.27 -24.04
N ILE A 275 -40.42 40.05 -23.49
CA ILE A 275 -41.57 39.12 -23.61
C ILE A 275 -41.90 38.51 -22.24
N THR A 276 -43.18 38.51 -21.85
CA THR A 276 -43.65 38.00 -20.54
C THR A 276 -44.90 37.10 -20.69
N TYR A 277 -45.00 36.00 -19.95
CA TYR A 277 -46.22 35.15 -19.92
C TYR A 277 -46.66 34.59 -21.29
N CYS A 278 -45.70 34.30 -22.18
CA CYS A 278 -45.94 33.92 -23.58
C CYS A 278 -45.53 32.48 -23.93
N SER A 279 -46.04 31.98 -25.06
CA SER A 279 -45.51 30.81 -25.79
C SER A 279 -44.75 31.26 -27.04
N VAL A 280 -43.44 31.03 -27.07
CA VAL A 280 -42.48 31.80 -27.90
C VAL A 280 -41.59 30.88 -28.76
N GLY A 281 -41.74 30.92 -30.09
CA GLY A 281 -41.01 30.08 -31.05
C GLY A 281 -40.31 30.82 -32.19
N ASN A 282 -39.04 30.48 -32.48
CA ASN A 282 -38.27 30.99 -33.63
C ASN A 282 -38.05 32.52 -33.70
N ASN A 283 -38.01 33.23 -32.56
CA ASN A 283 -37.85 34.70 -32.50
C ASN A 283 -36.38 35.12 -32.30
N SER A 284 -36.14 36.42 -32.50
CA SER A 284 -34.92 37.11 -32.03
C SER A 284 -35.30 38.20 -31.02
N SER A 285 -34.83 38.10 -29.77
CA SER A 285 -35.15 39.12 -28.75
C SER A 285 -34.06 39.30 -27.71
N THR A 286 -34.15 40.34 -26.87
CA THR A 286 -33.20 40.53 -25.77
C THR A 286 -33.60 39.75 -24.53
N THR A 287 -34.83 39.92 -24.03
CA THR A 287 -35.26 39.39 -22.74
C THR A 287 -36.57 38.62 -22.83
N ILE A 288 -36.64 37.44 -22.20
CA ILE A 288 -37.87 36.67 -22.04
C ILE A 288 -38.02 36.25 -20.57
N ALA A 289 -39.20 36.45 -19.99
CA ALA A 289 -39.55 36.06 -18.63
C ALA A 289 -40.87 35.28 -18.55
N ASN A 290 -41.00 34.30 -17.65
CA ASN A 290 -42.25 33.57 -17.39
C ASN A 290 -42.88 32.89 -18.63
N CYS A 291 -42.08 32.31 -19.54
CA CYS A 291 -42.54 31.82 -20.86
C CYS A 291 -42.23 30.34 -21.14
N SER A 292 -42.91 29.76 -22.14
CA SER A 292 -42.45 28.54 -22.84
C SER A 292 -41.73 28.93 -24.13
N VAL A 293 -40.47 28.49 -24.32
CA VAL A 293 -39.51 29.15 -25.21
C VAL A 293 -38.75 28.13 -26.08
N THR A 294 -38.94 28.14 -27.41
CA THR A 294 -38.37 27.17 -28.36
C THR A 294 -37.62 27.80 -29.56
N ASN A 295 -36.42 27.30 -29.86
CA ASN A 295 -35.62 27.66 -31.06
C ASN A 295 -35.27 29.17 -31.22
N ASN A 296 -35.22 29.96 -30.15
CA ASN A 296 -34.98 31.41 -30.21
C ASN A 296 -33.48 31.77 -30.07
N ARG A 297 -33.07 32.92 -30.63
CA ARG A 297 -31.77 33.58 -30.32
C ARG A 297 -32.03 34.77 -29.39
N LEU A 298 -31.39 34.77 -28.23
CA LEU A 298 -31.77 35.61 -27.08
C LEU A 298 -30.56 36.29 -26.43
N THR A 299 -30.77 37.20 -25.49
CA THR A 299 -29.75 37.61 -24.50
C THR A 299 -30.03 36.96 -23.15
N THR A 300 -31.23 37.14 -22.58
CA THR A 300 -31.58 36.70 -21.22
C THR A 300 -32.91 35.94 -21.19
N CYS A 301 -32.99 34.85 -20.43
CA CYS A 301 -34.17 34.00 -20.28
C CYS A 301 -34.42 33.69 -18.79
N ILE A 302 -35.59 34.03 -18.24
CA ILE A 302 -35.88 34.02 -16.79
C ILE A 302 -37.20 33.28 -16.52
N ASN A 303 -37.27 32.40 -15.50
CA ASN A 303 -38.51 31.70 -15.10
C ASN A 303 -39.20 30.94 -16.27
N CYS A 304 -38.44 30.35 -17.20
CA CYS A 304 -38.95 29.78 -18.45
C CYS A 304 -38.78 28.26 -18.57
N SER A 305 -39.62 27.63 -19.40
CA SER A 305 -39.33 26.31 -19.99
C SER A 305 -38.65 26.50 -21.34
N ALA A 306 -37.34 26.26 -21.41
CA ALA A 306 -36.47 26.65 -22.52
C ALA A 306 -35.88 25.44 -23.26
N ARG A 307 -36.13 25.32 -24.57
CA ARG A 307 -35.62 24.24 -25.42
C ARG A 307 -35.00 24.76 -26.74
N ASN A 308 -33.85 24.20 -27.14
CA ASN A 308 -33.12 24.53 -28.38
C ASN A 308 -32.69 26.02 -28.54
N ASN A 309 -32.67 26.83 -27.48
CA ASN A 309 -32.40 28.27 -27.57
C ASN A 309 -30.89 28.60 -27.55
N ARG A 310 -30.53 29.80 -28.03
CA ARG A 310 -29.19 30.41 -27.89
C ARG A 310 -29.29 31.77 -27.18
N PRO A 311 -29.48 31.81 -25.86
CA PRO A 311 -29.32 33.02 -25.03
C PRO A 311 -27.84 33.27 -24.68
N THR A 312 -27.54 34.37 -23.99
CA THR A 312 -26.30 34.54 -23.22
C THR A 312 -26.48 33.98 -21.81
N THR A 313 -27.57 34.34 -21.13
CA THR A 313 -27.83 34.04 -19.71
C THR A 313 -29.18 33.36 -19.53
N ILE A 314 -29.27 32.36 -18.65
CA ILE A 314 -30.53 31.71 -18.25
C ILE A 314 -30.63 31.65 -16.72
N ILE A 315 -31.78 32.03 -16.15
CA ILE A 315 -32.03 32.10 -14.70
C ILE A 315 -33.38 31.43 -14.38
N ASN A 316 -33.48 30.62 -13.31
CA ASN A 316 -34.75 30.03 -12.82
C ASN A 316 -35.51 29.16 -13.86
N CYS A 317 -34.83 28.45 -14.76
CA CYS A 317 -35.47 27.77 -15.91
C CYS A 317 -35.35 26.24 -15.90
N CYS A 318 -36.26 25.58 -16.63
CA CYS A 318 -36.10 24.20 -17.09
C CYS A 318 -35.48 24.22 -18.50
N VAL A 319 -34.24 23.73 -18.66
CA VAL A 319 -33.39 24.02 -19.83
C VAL A 319 -32.94 22.73 -20.55
N SER A 320 -33.22 22.63 -21.86
CA SER A 320 -32.78 21.49 -22.69
C SER A 320 -32.25 21.87 -24.08
N LYS A 321 -31.15 21.22 -24.50
CA LYS A 321 -30.53 21.38 -25.85
C LYS A 321 -30.17 22.84 -26.23
N CYS A 322 -30.04 23.74 -25.25
CA CYS A 322 -29.66 25.14 -25.42
C CYS A 322 -28.13 25.32 -25.49
N ARG A 323 -27.71 26.50 -25.95
CA ARG A 323 -26.30 26.95 -25.95
C ARG A 323 -26.14 28.35 -25.30
N PRO A 324 -26.29 28.47 -23.97
CA PRO A 324 -26.02 29.71 -23.23
C PRO A 324 -24.53 29.90 -22.94
N THR A 325 -24.13 31.09 -22.50
CA THR A 325 -22.87 31.29 -21.79
C THR A 325 -23.03 30.84 -20.33
N THR A 326 -23.99 31.40 -19.60
CA THR A 326 -24.24 31.11 -18.19
C THR A 326 -25.65 30.53 -17.96
N ILE A 327 -25.75 29.65 -16.96
CA ILE A 327 -27.01 29.10 -16.47
C ILE A 327 -26.97 29.16 -14.94
N ASP A 328 -28.01 29.70 -14.31
CA ASP A 328 -28.10 29.88 -12.86
C ASP A 328 -29.49 29.46 -12.34
N ASN A 329 -29.54 28.77 -11.19
CA ASN A 329 -30.77 28.29 -10.56
C ASN A 329 -31.72 27.50 -11.49
N CYS A 330 -31.16 26.63 -12.34
CA CYS A 330 -31.91 25.91 -13.39
C CYS A 330 -31.84 24.38 -13.28
N CYS A 331 -32.79 23.69 -13.92
CA CYS A 331 -32.71 22.25 -14.20
C CYS A 331 -32.20 22.02 -15.63
N VAL A 332 -31.06 21.31 -15.80
CA VAL A 332 -30.20 21.50 -16.98
C VAL A 332 -29.82 20.19 -17.66
N SER A 333 -30.41 19.90 -18.85
CA SER A 333 -30.16 18.66 -19.59
C SER A 333 -29.68 18.84 -21.04
N ASN A 334 -28.61 18.11 -21.42
CA ASN A 334 -28.10 18.02 -22.80
C ASN A 334 -27.68 19.38 -23.43
N ASN A 335 -27.18 20.32 -22.61
CA ASN A 335 -26.75 21.66 -23.04
C ASN A 335 -25.23 21.75 -23.25
N ARG A 336 -24.79 22.77 -24.00
CA ARG A 336 -23.38 23.14 -24.13
C ARG A 336 -23.24 24.61 -23.74
N SER A 337 -22.72 24.87 -22.54
CA SER A 337 -22.58 26.23 -21.97
C SER A 337 -21.13 26.56 -21.64
N THR A 338 -20.90 27.70 -20.99
CA THR A 338 -19.62 28.01 -20.31
C THR A 338 -19.69 27.62 -18.84
N ALA A 339 -20.73 28.07 -18.13
CA ALA A 339 -20.95 27.75 -16.70
C ALA A 339 -22.36 27.16 -16.45
N ILE A 340 -22.52 26.51 -15.29
CA ILE A 340 -23.80 26.06 -14.72
C ILE A 340 -23.71 26.18 -13.19
N ASN A 341 -24.55 27.01 -12.58
CA ASN A 341 -24.47 27.36 -11.16
C ASN A 341 -25.80 27.07 -10.43
N ASN A 342 -25.71 26.79 -9.13
CA ASN A 342 -26.83 26.79 -8.17
C ASN A 342 -28.02 25.89 -8.57
N CYS A 343 -27.79 24.67 -9.08
CA CYS A 343 -28.89 23.81 -9.52
C CYS A 343 -29.86 23.50 -8.36
N PRO A 344 -31.19 23.75 -8.49
CA PRO A 344 -32.17 23.44 -7.46
C PRO A 344 -32.08 21.99 -6.96
N SER A 345 -32.21 21.79 -5.65
CA SER A 345 -32.16 20.46 -5.02
C SER A 345 -33.50 19.70 -5.06
N ARG A 346 -34.61 20.38 -5.34
CA ARG A 346 -35.96 19.78 -5.38
C ARG A 346 -36.25 19.07 -6.71
N ASN A 347 -37.17 18.11 -6.68
CA ASN A 347 -37.76 17.45 -7.86
C ASN A 347 -36.76 16.78 -8.84
N ASN A 348 -35.73 16.09 -8.33
CA ASN A 348 -34.72 15.39 -9.15
C ASN A 348 -33.98 16.28 -10.16
N CYS A 349 -34.02 17.60 -9.96
CA CYS A 349 -33.31 18.58 -10.74
C CYS A 349 -31.79 18.34 -10.64
N SER A 350 -31.07 18.36 -11.77
CA SER A 350 -29.62 18.09 -11.81
C SER A 350 -29.03 18.58 -13.14
N ALA A 351 -27.72 18.85 -13.17
CA ALA A 351 -26.98 18.99 -14.40
C ALA A 351 -26.73 17.60 -15.01
N ARG A 352 -27.39 17.26 -16.13
CA ARG A 352 -27.25 15.96 -16.82
C ARG A 352 -26.83 16.07 -18.30
N ASN A 353 -25.90 15.23 -18.72
CA ASN A 353 -25.43 15.10 -20.13
C ASN A 353 -24.88 16.40 -20.76
N ASN A 354 -24.44 17.38 -19.97
CA ASN A 354 -23.96 18.67 -20.46
C ASN A 354 -22.45 18.65 -20.77
N ARG A 355 -22.01 19.64 -21.55
CA ARG A 355 -20.57 19.95 -21.77
C ARG A 355 -20.29 21.44 -21.50
N PRO A 356 -20.25 21.89 -20.24
CA PRO A 356 -19.82 23.23 -19.86
C PRO A 356 -18.29 23.29 -19.70
N ILE A 357 -17.75 24.43 -19.26
CA ILE A 357 -16.38 24.53 -18.73
C ILE A 357 -16.40 24.35 -17.20
N THR A 358 -17.28 25.04 -16.49
CA THR A 358 -17.41 24.94 -15.02
C THR A 358 -18.81 24.46 -14.61
N ILE A 359 -18.91 23.84 -13.43
CA ILE A 359 -20.18 23.56 -12.73
C ILE A 359 -19.98 23.81 -11.24
N ASP A 360 -20.90 24.55 -10.63
CA ASP A 360 -20.84 25.02 -9.24
C ASP A 360 -22.20 24.80 -8.54
N ASN A 361 -22.17 24.43 -7.25
CA ASN A 361 -23.35 24.24 -6.38
C ASN A 361 -24.49 23.44 -7.04
N CYS A 362 -24.21 22.21 -7.49
CA CYS A 362 -25.12 21.39 -8.28
C CYS A 362 -25.07 19.89 -7.90
N THR A 363 -26.14 19.15 -8.26
CA THR A 363 -26.06 17.69 -8.45
C THR A 363 -25.72 17.39 -9.92
N VAL A 364 -24.68 16.59 -10.16
CA VAL A 364 -23.96 16.53 -11.44
C VAL A 364 -23.75 15.10 -11.93
N THR A 365 -24.42 14.70 -13.02
CA THR A 365 -24.36 13.33 -13.57
C THR A 365 -24.14 13.26 -15.08
N ASN A 366 -23.22 12.40 -15.54
CA ASN A 366 -22.93 12.12 -16.97
C ASN A 366 -22.45 13.34 -17.81
N ASN A 367 -21.85 14.35 -17.19
CA ASN A 367 -21.34 15.55 -17.86
C ASN A 367 -19.85 15.40 -18.26
N ARG A 368 -19.37 16.31 -19.11
CA ARG A 368 -17.94 16.50 -19.41
C ARG A 368 -17.50 17.96 -19.24
N PRO A 369 -17.37 18.45 -18.00
CA PRO A 369 -16.86 19.80 -17.68
C PRO A 369 -15.32 19.82 -17.55
N THR A 370 -14.72 21.00 -17.45
CA THR A 370 -13.32 21.16 -17.05
C THR A 370 -13.18 21.11 -15.52
N THR A 371 -13.89 21.96 -14.78
CA THR A 371 -13.96 21.92 -13.30
C THR A 371 -15.35 21.55 -12.80
N ILE A 372 -15.40 21.03 -11.58
CA ILE A 372 -16.62 20.83 -10.81
C ILE A 372 -16.30 21.18 -9.37
N ASP A 373 -17.05 22.10 -8.80
CA ASP A 373 -16.76 22.74 -7.52
C ASP A 373 -18.04 22.71 -6.66
N ASP A 374 -17.91 22.40 -5.35
CA ASP A 374 -19.02 22.38 -4.37
C ASP A 374 -20.29 21.59 -4.79
N CYS A 375 -20.11 20.45 -5.48
CA CYS A 375 -21.18 19.64 -6.06
C CYS A 375 -21.29 18.21 -5.50
N CYS A 376 -22.42 17.54 -5.75
CA CYS A 376 -22.58 16.08 -5.63
C CYS A 376 -22.40 15.40 -7.00
N VAL A 377 -21.33 14.59 -7.17
CA VAL A 377 -20.75 14.31 -8.51
C VAL A 377 -20.69 12.82 -8.86
N SER A 378 -21.40 12.39 -9.92
CA SER A 378 -21.50 10.97 -10.33
C SER A 378 -21.29 10.71 -11.84
N ASN A 379 -20.49 9.70 -12.19
CA ASN A 379 -20.31 9.22 -13.58
C ASN A 379 -19.82 10.30 -14.60
N ASN A 380 -19.07 11.32 -14.16
CA ASN A 380 -18.55 12.40 -15.01
C ASN A 380 -17.10 12.12 -15.46
N ARG A 381 -16.67 12.81 -16.53
CA ARG A 381 -15.25 12.89 -16.94
C ARG A 381 -14.84 14.36 -17.03
N SER A 382 -14.00 14.81 -16.11
CA SER A 382 -13.56 16.21 -16.00
C SER A 382 -12.04 16.35 -15.93
N THR A 383 -11.53 17.57 -15.74
CA THR A 383 -10.12 17.80 -15.37
C THR A 383 -9.99 17.86 -13.85
N ALA A 384 -10.75 18.72 -13.18
CA ALA A 384 -10.75 18.84 -11.72
C ALA A 384 -12.11 18.50 -11.10
N ILE A 385 -12.08 18.14 -9.81
CA ILE A 385 -13.23 18.04 -8.91
C ILE A 385 -12.76 18.53 -7.53
N ASN A 386 -13.32 19.61 -7.01
CA ASN A 386 -12.93 20.22 -5.73
C ASN A 386 -14.12 20.26 -4.75
N ASN A 387 -13.87 20.03 -3.46
CA ASN A 387 -14.87 20.08 -2.37
C ASN A 387 -16.06 19.08 -2.49
N CYS A 388 -16.08 18.23 -3.52
CA CYS A 388 -17.24 17.40 -3.85
C CYS A 388 -17.22 16.00 -3.20
N PRO A 389 -18.36 15.49 -2.70
CA PRO A 389 -18.66 14.05 -2.68
C PRO A 389 -18.71 13.51 -4.12
N SER A 390 -17.85 12.54 -4.44
CA SER A 390 -17.65 12.06 -5.82
C SER A 390 -17.63 10.52 -5.94
N ARG A 391 -18.35 10.00 -6.93
CA ARG A 391 -18.46 8.55 -7.21
C ARG A 391 -18.41 8.20 -8.70
N ASN A 392 -17.67 7.14 -9.05
CA ASN A 392 -17.54 6.60 -10.42
C ASN A 392 -17.02 7.61 -11.49
N ASN A 393 -16.27 8.63 -11.10
CA ASN A 393 -15.79 9.67 -12.01
C ASN A 393 -14.39 9.38 -12.59
N ILE A 394 -14.08 9.99 -13.73
CA ILE A 394 -12.74 9.97 -14.34
C ILE A 394 -12.24 11.42 -14.48
N PRO A 395 -11.82 12.09 -13.38
CA PRO A 395 -11.16 13.38 -13.43
C PRO A 395 -9.64 13.21 -13.67
N THR A 396 -8.89 14.31 -13.81
CA THR A 396 -7.43 14.31 -13.63
C THR A 396 -7.09 14.45 -12.15
N THR A 397 -7.75 15.36 -11.43
CA THR A 397 -7.48 15.68 -10.02
C THR A 397 -8.75 15.65 -9.16
N ASN A 398 -8.60 15.25 -7.90
CA ASN A 398 -9.60 15.42 -6.82
C ASN A 398 -8.95 16.20 -5.67
N LYS A 399 -9.63 17.22 -5.11
CA LYS A 399 -9.17 17.95 -3.93
C LYS A 399 -10.30 18.21 -2.92
N ASN A 400 -10.04 18.09 -1.61
CA ASN A 400 -11.03 18.32 -0.54
C ASN A 400 -12.30 17.42 -0.67
N CYS A 401 -12.16 16.20 -1.20
CA CYS A 401 -13.27 15.35 -1.61
C CYS A 401 -13.46 14.09 -0.74
N CYS A 402 -14.68 13.58 -0.74
CA CYS A 402 -14.96 12.16 -0.47
C CYS A 402 -15.01 11.42 -1.81
N VAL A 403 -14.12 10.44 -2.03
CA VAL A 403 -13.80 9.88 -3.36
C VAL A 403 -14.01 8.37 -3.40
N SER A 404 -14.97 7.90 -4.19
CA SER A 404 -15.32 6.46 -4.26
C SER A 404 -15.39 5.90 -5.68
N ASN A 405 -14.61 4.84 -5.96
CA ASN A 405 -14.58 4.17 -7.27
C ASN A 405 -14.24 5.11 -8.46
N ASN A 406 -13.57 6.25 -8.22
CA ASN A 406 -13.06 7.13 -9.26
C ASN A 406 -11.74 6.58 -9.86
N ARG A 407 -11.35 7.12 -11.01
CA ARG A 407 -10.04 6.90 -11.65
C ARG A 407 -9.28 8.21 -11.91
N PRO A 408 -8.88 8.95 -10.86
CA PRO A 408 -8.08 10.18 -11.01
C PRO A 408 -6.61 9.88 -11.33
N THR A 409 -5.85 10.90 -11.76
CA THR A 409 -4.38 10.85 -11.76
C THR A 409 -3.85 11.15 -10.36
N THR A 410 -4.33 12.23 -9.73
CA THR A 410 -3.91 12.68 -8.39
C THR A 410 -5.09 12.88 -7.44
N ILE A 411 -4.87 12.70 -6.14
CA ILE A 411 -5.79 13.09 -5.07
C ILE A 411 -5.01 13.83 -3.97
N ASP A 412 -5.54 14.97 -3.49
CA ASP A 412 -4.99 15.76 -2.39
C ASP A 412 -6.06 16.10 -1.34
N ASN A 413 -5.75 15.97 -0.05
CA ASN A 413 -6.64 16.30 1.07
C ASN A 413 -8.05 15.65 1.00
N CYS A 414 -8.12 14.31 0.94
CA CYS A 414 -9.38 13.58 0.69
C CYS A 414 -9.57 12.32 1.56
N SER A 415 -10.82 11.87 1.67
CA SER A 415 -11.16 10.50 2.12
C SER A 415 -11.46 9.63 0.90
N THR A 416 -10.72 8.52 0.73
CA THR A 416 -10.68 7.77 -0.54
C THR A 416 -10.93 6.27 -0.35
N THR A 417 -11.79 5.68 -1.18
CA THR A 417 -12.04 4.22 -1.19
C THR A 417 -12.29 3.63 -2.58
N ASN A 418 -11.70 2.44 -2.84
CA ASN A 418 -11.83 1.65 -4.08
C ASN A 418 -11.39 2.37 -5.39
N ASN A 419 -10.51 3.37 -5.31
CA ASN A 419 -10.05 4.14 -6.47
C ASN A 419 -8.81 3.52 -7.15
N ARG A 420 -8.60 3.86 -8.43
CA ARG A 420 -7.37 3.53 -9.18
C ARG A 420 -6.69 4.81 -9.68
N LEU A 421 -5.49 5.10 -9.21
CA LEU A 421 -4.85 6.42 -9.35
C LEU A 421 -3.31 6.36 -9.38
N THR A 422 -2.64 7.48 -9.58
CA THR A 422 -1.16 7.54 -9.60
C THR A 422 -0.60 8.02 -8.26
N THR A 423 -1.01 9.20 -7.78
CA THR A 423 -0.51 9.80 -6.53
C THR A 423 -1.63 10.17 -5.55
N CYS A 424 -1.36 10.09 -4.25
CA CYS A 424 -2.32 10.40 -3.19
C CYS A 424 -1.62 11.08 -2.00
N ASN A 425 -2.06 12.28 -1.62
CA ASN A 425 -1.41 13.15 -0.65
C ASN A 425 -2.38 13.65 0.43
N ASN A 426 -1.95 13.73 1.70
CA ASN A 426 -2.76 14.27 2.80
C ASN A 426 -4.14 13.57 2.97
N CYS A 427 -4.23 12.27 2.74
CA CYS A 427 -5.50 11.54 2.62
C CYS A 427 -5.73 10.44 3.69
N PHE A 428 -7.01 10.09 3.86
CA PHE A 428 -7.42 8.78 4.38
C PHE A 428 -7.63 7.82 3.20
N VAL A 429 -6.97 6.66 3.21
CA VAL A 429 -6.74 5.84 2.01
C VAL A 429 -7.06 4.37 2.26
N ARG A 430 -8.19 3.87 1.75
CA ARG A 430 -8.64 2.49 1.95
C ARG A 430 -8.97 1.72 0.67
N ASN A 431 -8.53 0.46 0.55
CA ASN A 431 -8.86 -0.44 -0.57
C ASN A 431 -8.52 0.09 -2.00
N ASN A 432 -7.61 1.06 -2.15
CA ASN A 432 -7.24 1.66 -3.43
C ASN A 432 -6.07 0.90 -4.10
N ARG A 433 -5.88 1.12 -5.41
CA ARG A 433 -4.70 0.68 -6.18
C ARG A 433 -3.98 1.87 -6.82
N LEU A 434 -2.73 2.10 -6.44
CA LEU A 434 -1.98 3.30 -6.82
C LEU A 434 -0.46 3.10 -6.90
N ASN A 435 0.29 4.16 -7.21
CA ASN A 435 1.76 4.13 -7.19
C ASN A 435 2.26 4.73 -5.87
N THR A 436 2.16 6.06 -5.71
CA THR A 436 2.80 6.81 -4.62
C THR A 436 1.79 7.36 -3.61
N ILE A 437 2.10 7.25 -2.31
CA ILE A 437 1.29 7.76 -1.21
C ILE A 437 2.16 8.57 -0.24
N THR A 438 1.75 9.79 0.12
CA THR A 438 2.48 10.71 1.01
C THR A 438 1.58 11.35 2.07
N TYR A 439 2.03 11.43 3.32
CA TYR A 439 1.31 12.12 4.42
C TYR A 439 -0.12 11.58 4.69
N CYS A 440 -0.32 10.27 4.60
CA CYS A 440 -1.63 9.61 4.63
C CYS A 440 -1.81 8.62 5.79
N SER A 441 -3.07 8.32 6.09
CA SER A 441 -3.48 7.13 6.87
C SER A 441 -4.00 6.04 5.91
N VAL A 442 -3.34 4.88 5.88
CA VAL A 442 -3.35 3.97 4.72
C VAL A 442 -3.68 2.52 5.12
N GLY A 443 -4.86 2.02 4.72
CA GLY A 443 -5.35 0.68 5.06
C GLY A 443 -5.77 -0.20 3.87
N ASN A 444 -5.30 -1.46 3.81
CA ASN A 444 -5.73 -2.47 2.82
C ASN A 444 -5.49 -2.12 1.32
N ASN A 445 -4.48 -1.30 0.99
CA ASN A 445 -4.20 -0.87 -0.39
C ASN A 445 -3.13 -1.72 -1.10
N SER A 446 -3.07 -1.60 -2.42
CA SER A 446 -1.94 -2.05 -3.25
C SER A 446 -1.23 -0.83 -3.84
N SER A 447 0.06 -0.66 -3.54
CA SER A 447 0.86 0.51 -3.93
C SER A 447 2.25 0.12 -4.45
N THR A 448 3.03 1.07 -4.98
CA THR A 448 4.49 0.88 -5.16
C THR A 448 5.24 1.50 -4.00
N THR A 449 4.96 2.76 -3.66
CA THR A 449 5.74 3.56 -2.70
C THR A 449 4.83 4.25 -1.70
N ILE A 450 5.14 4.11 -0.41
CA ILE A 450 4.48 4.84 0.68
C ILE A 450 5.54 5.57 1.50
N ALA A 451 5.37 6.87 1.72
CA ALA A 451 6.26 7.68 2.55
C ALA A 451 5.52 8.58 3.54
N ASN A 452 6.08 8.84 4.72
CA ASN A 452 5.52 9.76 5.73
C ASN A 452 4.08 9.38 6.17
N CYS A 453 3.76 8.10 6.34
CA CYS A 453 2.39 7.59 6.54
C CYS A 453 2.22 6.69 7.77
N SER A 454 0.96 6.50 8.18
CA SER A 454 0.52 5.38 9.03
C SER A 454 -0.08 4.27 8.15
N VAL A 455 0.45 3.05 8.21
CA VAL A 455 0.34 2.06 7.12
C VAL A 455 -0.03 0.67 7.68
N THR A 456 -1.25 0.19 7.43
CA THR A 456 -1.75 -1.11 7.96
C THR A 456 -2.36 -2.04 6.89
N ASN A 457 -1.98 -3.32 6.88
CA ASN A 457 -2.50 -4.38 5.99
C ASN A 457 -2.28 -4.15 4.47
N ASN A 458 -1.27 -3.40 4.05
CA ASN A 458 -1.05 -3.06 2.64
C ASN A 458 -0.09 -4.04 1.93
N ARG A 459 -0.18 -4.09 0.60
CA ARG A 459 0.84 -4.66 -0.29
C ARG A 459 1.57 -3.51 -0.99
N LEU A 460 2.90 -3.49 -0.94
CA LEU A 460 3.72 -2.42 -1.50
C LEU A 460 5.10 -2.91 -1.96
N THR A 461 5.87 -2.05 -2.63
CA THR A 461 7.30 -2.27 -2.90
C THR A 461 8.12 -1.63 -1.78
N THR A 462 7.98 -0.31 -1.57
CA THR A 462 8.86 0.48 -0.69
C THR A 462 8.07 1.28 0.35
N CYS A 463 8.46 1.16 1.61
CA CYS A 463 7.94 1.94 2.74
C CYS A 463 9.07 2.81 3.33
N ASN A 464 8.89 4.12 3.46
CA ASN A 464 9.90 5.03 4.01
C ASN A 464 9.29 5.96 5.07
N ASN A 465 9.94 6.15 6.23
CA ASN A 465 9.50 7.09 7.25
C ASN A 465 8.03 6.89 7.68
N CYS A 466 7.67 5.66 8.07
CA CYS A 466 6.28 5.25 8.32
C CYS A 466 6.10 4.46 9.63
N SER A 467 4.88 4.51 10.18
CA SER A 467 4.43 3.52 11.16
C SER A 467 3.75 2.36 10.44
N ALA A 468 4.41 1.20 10.40
CA ALA A 468 4.06 0.08 9.52
C ALA A 468 3.60 -1.18 10.29
N ARG A 469 2.38 -1.66 10.04
CA ARG A 469 1.81 -2.85 10.68
C ARG A 469 1.16 -3.82 9.70
N ASN A 470 1.39 -5.13 9.87
CA ASN A 470 0.79 -6.21 9.06
C ASN A 470 1.03 -6.12 7.52
N ASN A 471 2.01 -5.34 7.05
CA ASN A 471 2.20 -5.09 5.60
C ASN A 471 3.06 -6.16 4.93
N ARG A 472 2.86 -6.38 3.62
CA ARG A 472 3.79 -7.14 2.75
C ARG A 472 4.51 -6.15 1.83
N ALA A 473 5.82 -6.06 1.94
CA ALA A 473 6.66 -5.11 1.21
C ALA A 473 7.80 -5.83 0.46
N THR A 474 8.58 -5.10 -0.31
CA THR A 474 9.96 -5.51 -0.68
C THR A 474 10.95 -4.88 0.29
N THR A 475 10.88 -3.57 0.49
CA THR A 475 11.85 -2.77 1.26
C THR A 475 11.13 -1.88 2.28
N ILE A 476 11.65 -1.79 3.50
CA ILE A 476 11.17 -0.88 4.55
C ILE A 476 12.36 -0.13 5.16
N ILE A 477 12.30 1.21 5.20
CA ILE A 477 13.39 2.09 5.64
C ILE A 477 12.86 3.15 6.61
N ASN A 478 13.60 3.53 7.66
CA ASN A 478 13.24 4.62 8.59
C ASN A 478 11.87 4.44 9.28
N CYS A 479 11.45 3.20 9.57
CA CYS A 479 10.09 2.89 10.03
C CYS A 479 10.03 2.28 11.44
N CYS A 480 8.86 2.44 12.08
CA CYS A 480 8.45 1.62 13.21
C CYS A 480 7.64 0.42 12.68
N VAL A 481 8.15 -0.81 12.79
CA VAL A 481 7.65 -1.96 11.99
C VAL A 481 7.20 -3.13 12.85
N SER A 482 5.94 -3.57 12.68
CA SER A 482 5.40 -4.75 13.37
C SER A 482 4.60 -5.71 12.49
N LYS A 483 4.76 -7.02 12.71
CA LYS A 483 4.03 -8.10 12.02
C LYS A 483 4.08 -8.07 10.48
N CYS A 484 5.06 -7.37 9.90
CA CYS A 484 5.24 -7.21 8.46
C CYS A 484 6.03 -8.37 7.84
N ARG A 485 5.93 -8.48 6.51
CA ARG A 485 6.69 -9.42 5.66
C ARG A 485 7.38 -8.67 4.50
N PRO A 486 8.49 -7.95 4.77
CA PRO A 486 9.35 -7.37 3.74
C PRO A 486 10.45 -8.36 3.28
N THR A 487 11.17 -8.06 2.21
CA THR A 487 12.46 -8.71 1.91
C THR A 487 13.57 -8.10 2.77
N THR A 488 13.70 -6.77 2.76
CA THR A 488 14.73 -6.04 3.49
C THR A 488 14.12 -5.02 4.46
N ILE A 489 14.81 -4.80 5.58
CA ILE A 489 14.52 -3.75 6.56
C ILE A 489 15.83 -3.04 6.87
N ASP A 490 15.82 -1.71 6.86
CA ASP A 490 16.99 -0.88 7.17
C ASP A 490 16.60 0.32 8.05
N ASN A 491 17.44 0.70 9.03
CA ASN A 491 17.24 1.86 9.89
C ASN A 491 15.83 1.91 10.56
N CYS A 492 15.37 0.81 11.16
CA CYS A 492 14.01 0.65 11.70
C CYS A 492 13.96 0.12 13.14
N CYS A 493 12.97 0.55 13.91
CA CYS A 493 12.62 -0.04 15.22
C CYS A 493 11.59 -1.17 15.02
N ILE A 494 11.96 -2.44 15.26
CA ILE A 494 11.22 -3.59 14.70
C ILE A 494 10.88 -4.73 15.65
N SER A 495 9.65 -5.25 15.55
CA SER A 495 9.26 -6.47 16.25
C SER A 495 8.28 -7.41 15.55
N ASN A 496 8.43 -8.71 15.80
CA ASN A 496 7.52 -9.77 15.32
C ASN A 496 7.39 -9.87 13.79
N ASN A 497 8.40 -9.45 13.03
CA ASN A 497 8.42 -9.49 11.55
C ASN A 497 9.06 -10.79 11.02
N ARG A 498 8.81 -11.10 9.74
CA ARG A 498 9.53 -12.16 8.99
C ARG A 498 10.09 -11.56 7.70
N SER A 499 11.40 -11.53 7.54
CA SER A 499 12.09 -10.91 6.39
C SER A 499 13.19 -11.81 5.83
N THR A 500 13.98 -11.30 4.88
CA THR A 500 15.25 -11.91 4.45
C THR A 500 16.42 -11.24 5.19
N ALA A 501 16.55 -9.91 5.09
CA ALA A 501 17.62 -9.16 5.76
C ALA A 501 17.07 -8.11 6.74
N ILE A 502 17.91 -7.73 7.71
CA ILE A 502 17.68 -6.68 8.72
C ILE A 502 19.02 -5.98 8.97
N ASN A 503 19.11 -4.68 8.66
CA ASN A 503 20.32 -3.88 8.80
C ASN A 503 20.04 -2.69 9.73
N ASN A 504 20.96 -2.30 10.63
CA ASN A 504 20.87 -1.06 11.40
C ASN A 504 19.55 -0.93 12.23
N CYS A 505 19.04 -2.04 12.79
CA CYS A 505 17.71 -2.14 13.40
C CYS A 505 17.72 -2.77 14.82
N PRO A 506 17.33 -2.05 15.88
CA PRO A 506 16.98 -2.67 17.16
C PRO A 506 15.85 -3.69 17.00
N SER A 507 16.16 -4.98 17.23
CA SER A 507 15.35 -6.09 16.73
C SER A 507 14.88 -7.07 17.83
N ARG A 508 13.56 -7.30 17.92
CA ARG A 508 12.96 -8.22 18.90
C ARG A 508 11.90 -9.18 18.32
N LYS A 509 12.02 -10.49 18.60
CA LYS A 509 11.06 -11.54 18.17
C LYS A 509 10.85 -11.69 16.63
N ASN A 510 11.81 -11.27 15.81
CA ASN A 510 11.77 -11.40 14.35
C ASN A 510 12.30 -12.76 13.87
N LYS A 511 11.98 -13.12 12.62
CA LYS A 511 12.48 -14.31 11.90
C LYS A 511 13.03 -13.91 10.52
N PRO A 512 14.23 -13.33 10.43
CA PRO A 512 14.91 -13.03 9.16
C PRO A 512 15.75 -14.24 8.69
N THR A 513 16.51 -14.06 7.60
CA THR A 513 17.67 -14.91 7.26
C THR A 513 18.95 -14.29 7.83
N THR A 514 19.22 -13.01 7.60
CA THR A 514 20.43 -12.31 8.08
C THR A 514 20.09 -11.13 8.99
N ILE A 515 21.01 -10.79 9.89
CA ILE A 515 20.97 -9.56 10.70
C ILE A 515 22.38 -8.95 10.78
N ASN A 516 22.52 -7.68 10.40
CA ASN A 516 23.80 -6.96 10.40
C ASN A 516 23.67 -5.61 11.15
N ASN A 517 24.68 -5.21 11.91
CA ASN A 517 24.73 -3.90 12.61
C ASN A 517 23.55 -3.64 13.57
N CYS A 518 23.18 -4.62 14.41
CA CYS A 518 21.95 -4.56 15.22
C CYS A 518 22.15 -4.93 16.71
N PRO A 519 21.35 -4.35 17.62
CA PRO A 519 20.97 -5.00 18.88
C PRO A 519 19.92 -6.11 18.62
N VAL A 520 20.17 -7.33 19.10
CA VAL A 520 19.41 -8.54 18.71
C VAL A 520 18.96 -9.36 19.93
N THR A 521 17.64 -9.37 20.22
CA THR A 521 17.06 -10.16 21.34
C THR A 521 15.84 -11.01 20.97
N ASN A 522 15.87 -12.29 21.35
CA ASN A 522 14.78 -13.28 21.14
C ASN A 522 14.36 -13.47 19.67
N ASN A 523 15.26 -13.23 18.71
CA ASN A 523 15.04 -13.46 17.27
C ASN A 523 15.42 -14.90 16.86
N ARG A 524 15.03 -15.30 15.65
CA ARG A 524 15.51 -16.53 14.99
C ARG A 524 16.02 -16.28 13.56
N PRO A 525 17.25 -15.75 13.40
CA PRO A 525 17.93 -15.63 12.11
C PRO A 525 18.61 -16.94 11.68
N THR A 526 19.23 -16.94 10.51
CA THR A 526 20.22 -17.93 10.07
C THR A 526 21.63 -17.42 10.40
N THR A 527 21.95 -16.17 10.02
CA THR A 527 23.24 -15.54 10.30
C THR A 527 23.07 -14.25 11.10
N ILE A 528 24.08 -13.91 11.90
CA ILE A 528 24.20 -12.63 12.60
C ILE A 528 25.64 -12.14 12.43
N ASP A 529 25.83 -10.86 12.10
CA ASP A 529 27.14 -10.24 11.94
C ASP A 529 27.15 -8.82 12.56
N ASN A 530 28.26 -8.40 13.17
CA ASN A 530 28.45 -7.04 13.72
C ASN A 530 27.30 -6.60 14.66
N CYS A 531 26.90 -7.45 15.61
CA CYS A 531 25.72 -7.27 16.46
C CYS A 531 25.99 -7.48 17.96
N TYR A 532 25.10 -6.97 18.83
CA TYR A 532 25.02 -7.39 20.23
C TYR A 532 23.90 -8.42 20.43
N VAL A 533 24.24 -9.64 20.87
CA VAL A 533 23.41 -10.84 20.64
C VAL A 533 23.01 -11.54 21.94
N THR A 534 21.72 -11.54 22.27
CA THR A 534 21.20 -12.18 23.51
C THR A 534 19.93 -13.01 23.32
N ASN A 535 19.90 -14.23 23.88
CA ASN A 535 18.73 -15.13 23.90
C ASN A 535 18.16 -15.51 22.51
N ASN A 536 19.00 -15.64 21.49
CA ASN A 536 18.61 -15.98 20.11
C ASN A 536 18.85 -17.47 19.78
N SER A 537 18.18 -17.95 18.72
CA SER A 537 18.47 -19.24 18.09
C SER A 537 18.84 -18.98 16.62
N THR A 538 20.10 -19.20 16.26
CA THR A 538 20.71 -18.88 14.96
C THR A 538 21.54 -20.06 14.47
N THR A 539 22.12 -20.02 13.26
CA THR A 539 23.12 -21.02 12.84
C THR A 539 24.55 -20.48 12.91
N THR A 540 24.80 -19.24 12.47
CA THR A 540 26.12 -18.60 12.60
C THR A 540 26.03 -17.28 13.38
N ILE A 541 27.16 -16.88 13.96
CA ILE A 541 27.41 -15.56 14.54
C ILE A 541 28.86 -15.16 14.23
N ASP A 542 29.09 -13.95 13.74
CA ASP A 542 30.42 -13.38 13.48
C ASP A 542 30.52 -11.94 14.04
N ASN A 543 31.70 -11.48 14.45
CA ASN A 543 31.96 -10.12 14.93
C ASN A 543 31.01 -9.60 16.05
N CYS A 544 30.65 -10.44 17.03
CA CYS A 544 29.62 -10.11 18.05
C CYS A 544 30.07 -10.30 19.53
N PRO A 545 29.52 -9.51 20.46
CA PRO A 545 29.34 -9.93 21.86
C PRO A 545 28.10 -10.82 22.03
N VAL A 546 28.25 -12.01 22.63
CA VAL A 546 27.24 -13.09 22.55
C VAL A 546 26.94 -13.75 23.92
N THR A 547 25.70 -13.64 24.40
CA THR A 547 25.27 -14.17 25.71
C THR A 547 23.96 -14.96 25.68
N ASN A 548 23.93 -16.17 26.26
CA ASN A 548 22.75 -17.05 26.38
C ASN A 548 22.12 -17.49 25.03
N ASN A 549 22.94 -17.78 24.01
CA ASN A 549 22.50 -18.23 22.68
C ASN A 549 22.82 -19.72 22.44
N ARG A 550 22.19 -20.29 21.40
CA ARG A 550 22.50 -21.64 20.90
C ARG A 550 22.69 -21.62 19.37
N PRO A 551 23.85 -21.14 18.87
CA PRO A 551 24.21 -21.18 17.46
C PRO A 551 24.76 -22.56 17.05
N THR A 552 25.15 -22.72 15.79
CA THR A 552 25.98 -23.84 15.31
C THR A 552 27.45 -23.45 15.32
N THR A 553 27.81 -22.32 14.71
CA THR A 553 29.18 -21.76 14.70
C THR A 553 29.23 -20.38 15.33
N ILE A 554 30.41 -20.00 15.83
CA ILE A 554 30.74 -18.64 16.29
C ILE A 554 32.17 -18.33 15.85
N ASP A 555 32.38 -17.18 15.19
CA ASP A 555 33.71 -16.67 14.83
C ASP A 555 33.91 -15.22 15.35
N ASN A 556 35.15 -14.80 15.60
CA ASN A 556 35.55 -13.42 15.97
C ASN A 556 34.73 -12.76 17.13
N CYS A 557 34.27 -13.54 18.11
CA CYS A 557 33.33 -13.09 19.15
C CYS A 557 33.89 -13.06 20.58
N SER A 558 33.20 -12.34 21.47
CA SER A 558 33.38 -12.43 22.94
C SER A 558 32.13 -13.01 23.59
N ILE A 559 32.25 -14.20 24.21
CA ILE A 559 31.09 -15.10 24.41
C ILE A 559 30.95 -15.71 25.81
N THR A 560 29.72 -15.69 26.36
CA THR A 560 29.41 -16.28 27.68
C THR A 560 28.07 -17.05 27.72
N TYR A 561 28.03 -18.19 28.41
CA TYR A 561 26.82 -18.99 28.70
C TYR A 561 26.04 -19.54 27.47
N ASN A 562 26.72 -19.70 26.34
CA ASN A 562 26.18 -20.25 25.09
C ASN A 562 26.42 -21.77 24.95
N ARG A 563 25.74 -22.39 23.97
CA ARG A 563 25.94 -23.79 23.57
C ARG A 563 26.11 -23.93 22.04
N PRO A 564 27.25 -23.49 21.47
CA PRO A 564 27.59 -23.67 20.06
C PRO A 564 27.97 -25.14 19.72
N THR A 565 28.23 -25.43 18.45
CA THR A 565 28.97 -26.62 18.01
C THR A 565 30.45 -26.29 17.81
N THR A 566 30.78 -25.28 17.01
CA THR A 566 32.16 -24.77 16.81
C THR A 566 32.33 -23.36 17.38
N ILE A 567 33.56 -23.03 17.76
CA ILE A 567 34.00 -21.70 18.18
C ILE A 567 35.39 -21.47 17.59
N GLU A 568 35.56 -20.39 16.83
CA GLU A 568 36.82 -19.99 16.20
C GLU A 568 37.17 -18.53 16.60
N ASN A 569 38.46 -18.21 16.77
CA ASN A 569 38.97 -16.84 17.01
C ASN A 569 38.32 -16.04 18.17
N CYS A 570 37.80 -16.71 19.21
CA CYS A 570 36.98 -16.11 20.27
C CYS A 570 37.68 -15.94 21.64
N CYS A 571 37.13 -15.02 22.43
CA CYS A 571 37.26 -15.00 23.89
C CYS A 571 36.08 -15.75 24.53
N ASP A 572 36.33 -16.96 25.03
CA ASP A 572 35.33 -17.97 25.38
C ASP A 572 35.29 -18.27 26.90
N SER A 573 34.15 -18.01 27.58
CA SER A 573 33.99 -18.42 28.98
C SER A 573 32.60 -18.93 29.42
N ASN A 574 32.59 -20.00 30.22
CA ASN A 574 31.40 -20.68 30.75
C ASN A 574 30.43 -21.22 29.66
N ASN A 575 30.94 -21.59 28.48
CA ASN A 575 30.19 -22.15 27.35
C ASN A 575 30.33 -23.70 27.28
N ARG A 576 29.48 -24.35 26.46
CA ARG A 576 29.57 -25.80 26.16
C ARG A 576 29.56 -26.08 24.64
N PRO A 577 30.68 -25.81 23.93
CA PRO A 577 30.93 -26.22 22.54
C PRO A 577 31.10 -27.73 22.33
N THR A 578 31.26 -28.15 21.07
CA THR A 578 31.87 -29.42 20.68
C THR A 578 33.36 -29.22 20.33
N THR A 579 33.68 -28.26 19.46
CA THR A 579 35.06 -27.91 19.07
C THR A 579 35.39 -26.47 19.42
N ILE A 580 36.67 -26.17 19.63
CA ILE A 580 37.21 -24.82 19.80
C ILE A 580 38.56 -24.74 19.10
N ASP A 581 38.82 -23.68 18.35
CA ASP A 581 40.10 -23.42 17.69
C ASP A 581 40.52 -21.94 17.81
N ASN A 582 41.82 -21.66 17.90
CA ASN A 582 42.40 -20.30 17.94
C ASN A 582 41.79 -19.33 19.00
N CYS A 583 41.36 -19.85 20.16
CA CYS A 583 40.65 -19.11 21.21
C CYS A 583 41.41 -18.92 22.53
N SER A 584 40.92 -17.99 23.36
CA SER A 584 41.21 -17.93 24.80
C SER A 584 40.04 -18.52 25.61
N VAL A 585 40.27 -19.62 26.33
CA VAL A 585 39.21 -20.57 26.76
C VAL A 585 39.21 -20.80 28.28
N ARG A 586 38.08 -20.51 28.97
CA ARG A 586 37.98 -20.65 30.43
C ARG A 586 36.66 -21.21 30.98
N ASN A 587 36.75 -22.17 31.90
CA ASN A 587 35.63 -22.83 32.61
C ASN A 587 34.65 -23.65 31.72
N ASN A 588 35.09 -24.11 30.55
CA ASN A 588 34.27 -24.72 29.51
C ASN A 588 34.30 -26.26 29.51
N ARG A 589 33.37 -26.86 28.77
CA ARG A 589 33.31 -28.33 28.53
C ARG A 589 33.15 -28.71 27.05
N PRO A 590 34.16 -28.41 26.19
CA PRO A 590 34.25 -28.91 24.82
C PRO A 590 34.43 -30.44 24.73
N THR A 591 34.44 -30.96 23.50
CA THR A 591 35.04 -32.27 23.15
C THR A 591 36.50 -32.08 22.72
N THR A 592 36.79 -31.19 21.76
CA THR A 592 38.15 -30.90 21.27
C THR A 592 38.53 -29.44 21.50
N ILE A 593 39.84 -29.19 21.63
CA ILE A 593 40.44 -27.85 21.60
C ILE A 593 41.74 -27.92 20.80
N ASP A 594 41.95 -27.00 19.86
CA ASP A 594 43.22 -26.83 19.13
C ASP A 594 43.72 -25.37 19.26
N SER A 595 45.03 -25.15 19.21
CA SER A 595 45.70 -23.83 19.07
C SER A 595 45.23 -22.72 20.04
N CYS A 596 44.80 -23.09 21.25
CA CYS A 596 44.19 -22.20 22.25
C CYS A 596 45.08 -21.92 23.48
N SER A 597 44.71 -20.88 24.23
CA SER A 597 45.10 -20.71 25.65
C SER A 597 44.00 -21.22 26.58
N VAL A 598 44.29 -22.25 27.39
CA VAL A 598 43.27 -23.15 27.97
C VAL A 598 43.39 -23.27 29.49
N ARG A 599 42.40 -22.75 30.25
CA ARG A 599 42.40 -22.78 31.73
C ARG A 599 41.08 -23.24 32.38
N ASN A 600 41.17 -24.15 33.37
CA ASN A 600 40.05 -24.66 34.18
C ASN A 600 38.93 -25.40 33.38
N ASN A 601 39.24 -25.96 32.20
CA ASN A 601 38.30 -26.61 31.29
C ASN A 601 38.23 -28.15 31.47
N LYS A 602 37.22 -28.76 30.85
CA LYS A 602 37.01 -30.23 30.82
C LYS A 602 36.81 -30.79 29.40
N PRO A 603 37.80 -30.69 28.49
CA PRO A 603 37.78 -31.28 27.15
C PRO A 603 37.91 -32.82 27.16
N THR A 604 37.70 -33.47 26.02
CA THR A 604 38.21 -34.84 25.76
C THR A 604 39.65 -34.76 25.26
N THR A 605 39.93 -33.99 24.22
CA THR A 605 41.28 -33.81 23.64
C THR A 605 41.72 -32.35 23.62
N ILE A 606 43.03 -32.14 23.65
CA ILE A 606 43.69 -30.85 23.45
C ILE A 606 44.91 -31.09 22.56
N ASP A 607 45.11 -30.31 21.49
CA ASP A 607 46.36 -30.28 20.70
C ASP A 607 46.88 -28.83 20.58
N ASN A 608 48.19 -28.65 20.36
CA ASN A 608 48.87 -27.35 20.10
C ASN A 608 48.59 -26.18 21.10
N CYS A 609 48.08 -26.44 22.31
CA CYS A 609 47.62 -25.41 23.26
C CYS A 609 48.61 -25.10 24.40
N CYS A 610 48.41 -23.96 25.07
CA CYS A 610 48.98 -23.66 26.38
C CYS A 610 47.97 -23.99 27.51
N VAL A 611 48.28 -24.97 28.38
CA VAL A 611 47.25 -25.74 29.12
C VAL A 611 47.46 -25.76 30.65
N SER A 612 46.54 -25.17 31.44
CA SER A 612 46.63 -25.21 32.91
C SER A 612 45.32 -25.52 33.68
N ASN A 613 45.43 -26.31 34.75
CA ASN A 613 44.34 -26.70 35.65
C ASN A 613 43.14 -27.42 34.98
N ASN A 614 43.36 -28.12 33.87
CA ASN A 614 42.31 -28.81 33.10
C ASN A 614 42.22 -30.30 33.48
N ARG A 615 41.09 -30.95 33.17
CA ARG A 615 40.92 -32.41 33.23
C ARG A 615 40.45 -32.92 31.88
N SER A 616 41.22 -33.81 31.25
CA SER A 616 40.97 -34.29 29.87
C SER A 616 41.21 -35.79 29.73
N THR A 617 41.04 -36.32 28.52
CA THR A 617 41.52 -37.66 28.15
C THR A 617 42.91 -37.56 27.53
N ALA A 618 43.12 -36.70 26.52
CA ALA A 618 44.43 -36.51 25.88
C ALA A 618 44.90 -35.05 25.92
N ILE A 619 46.22 -34.88 25.88
CA ILE A 619 46.92 -33.60 25.66
C ILE A 619 48.11 -33.89 24.74
N ASN A 620 48.15 -33.26 23.57
CA ASN A 620 49.20 -33.44 22.56
C ASN A 620 49.90 -32.09 22.30
N LYS A 621 51.23 -32.09 22.08
CA LYS A 621 52.03 -30.90 21.68
C LYS A 621 51.86 -29.65 22.56
N CYS A 622 51.45 -29.80 23.83
CA CYS A 622 51.13 -28.69 24.72
C CYS A 622 52.19 -28.46 25.81
N PRO A 623 52.60 -27.20 26.07
CA PRO A 623 53.08 -26.80 27.39
C PRO A 623 51.96 -26.93 28.42
N SER A 624 52.15 -27.78 29.45
CA SER A 624 51.08 -28.21 30.35
C SER A 624 51.47 -28.19 31.83
N ARG A 625 50.58 -27.64 32.68
CA ARG A 625 50.78 -27.54 34.14
C ARG A 625 49.54 -27.82 34.99
N ASN A 626 49.70 -28.61 36.05
CA ASN A 626 48.65 -28.96 37.04
C ASN A 626 47.39 -29.62 36.42
N ASN A 627 47.52 -30.37 35.32
CA ASN A 627 46.40 -31.00 34.62
C ASN A 627 46.18 -32.46 35.03
N ILE A 628 44.98 -32.98 34.78
CA ILE A 628 44.62 -34.40 34.99
C ILE A 628 44.14 -35.00 33.65
N PRO A 629 45.07 -35.37 32.74
CA PRO A 629 44.76 -36.11 31.51
C PRO A 629 44.77 -37.63 31.77
N THR A 630 44.46 -38.43 30.75
CA THR A 630 44.85 -39.85 30.67
C THR A 630 46.22 -39.95 30.00
N THR A 631 46.37 -39.39 28.79
CA THR A 631 47.62 -39.40 28.01
C THR A 631 48.21 -37.98 27.91
N ASN A 632 49.55 -37.85 27.93
CA ASN A 632 50.26 -36.72 27.32
C ASN A 632 51.19 -37.25 26.22
N ASN A 633 51.27 -36.56 25.08
CA ASN A 633 52.21 -36.88 24.00
C ASN A 633 52.90 -35.61 23.46
N ASN A 634 54.22 -35.63 23.22
CA ASN A 634 54.98 -34.50 22.67
C ASN A 634 54.87 -33.21 23.50
N CYS A 635 54.75 -33.31 24.83
CA CYS A 635 54.43 -32.20 25.74
C CYS A 635 55.60 -31.80 26.65
N CYS A 636 55.56 -30.55 27.12
CA CYS A 636 56.28 -30.14 28.35
C CYS A 636 55.32 -30.27 29.53
N VAL A 637 55.66 -31.08 30.54
CA VAL A 637 54.70 -31.60 31.53
C VAL A 637 55.16 -31.34 32.97
N SER A 638 54.42 -30.52 33.71
CA SER A 638 54.73 -30.17 35.11
C SER A 638 53.54 -30.35 36.06
N ASN A 639 53.74 -31.08 37.17
CA ASN A 639 52.71 -31.34 38.19
C ASN A 639 51.39 -31.98 37.67
N ASN A 640 51.38 -32.60 36.49
CA ASN A 640 50.22 -33.30 35.95
C ASN A 640 50.07 -34.71 36.59
N ARG A 641 48.84 -35.22 36.58
CA ARG A 641 48.51 -36.60 36.98
C ARG A 641 47.88 -37.36 35.81
N ALA A 642 48.74 -37.77 34.87
CA ALA A 642 48.40 -38.66 33.76
C ALA A 642 48.33 -40.14 34.20
N THR A 643 47.97 -41.03 33.27
CA THR A 643 48.35 -42.46 33.35
C THR A 643 49.53 -42.75 32.44
N THR A 644 49.53 -42.26 31.20
CA THR A 644 50.65 -42.45 30.26
C THR A 644 51.26 -41.11 29.87
N ILE A 645 52.58 -41.09 29.64
CA ILE A 645 53.32 -39.95 29.13
C ILE A 645 54.31 -40.45 28.09
N ASP A 646 54.26 -39.91 26.88
CA ASP A 646 55.09 -40.31 25.73
C ASP A 646 55.79 -39.09 25.12
N ASN A 647 57.05 -39.22 24.70
CA ASN A 647 57.81 -38.18 23.99
C ASN A 647 57.81 -36.79 24.71
N CYS A 648 57.91 -36.77 26.05
CA CYS A 648 57.75 -35.54 26.86
C CYS A 648 59.00 -35.14 27.67
N SER A 649 59.03 -33.86 28.06
CA SER A 649 59.87 -33.37 29.17
C SER A 649 59.06 -33.33 30.47
N VAL A 650 59.50 -34.04 31.51
CA VAL A 650 58.63 -34.46 32.63
C VAL A 650 59.21 -34.08 34.00
N THR A 651 58.50 -33.23 34.76
CA THR A 651 58.89 -32.80 36.12
C THR A 651 57.75 -32.90 37.15
N ASN A 652 58.04 -33.48 38.33
CA ASN A 652 57.12 -33.56 39.48
C ASN A 652 55.76 -34.28 39.21
N ASN A 653 55.70 -35.15 38.21
CA ASN A 653 54.49 -35.90 37.82
C ASN A 653 54.35 -37.25 38.56
N ARG A 654 53.16 -37.87 38.46
CA ARG A 654 52.89 -39.25 38.92
C ARG A 654 52.04 -40.05 37.91
N PRO A 655 52.61 -40.46 36.75
CA PRO A 655 51.94 -41.35 35.81
C PRO A 655 52.06 -42.82 36.24
N THR A 656 51.49 -43.76 35.48
CA THR A 656 51.76 -45.20 35.60
C THR A 656 52.86 -45.66 34.64
N THR A 657 52.83 -45.20 33.39
CA THR A 657 53.87 -45.52 32.38
C THR A 657 54.50 -44.25 31.84
N ILE A 658 55.77 -44.35 31.44
CA ILE A 658 56.50 -43.30 30.72
C ILE A 658 57.30 -43.96 29.60
N ASP A 659 57.18 -43.38 28.41
CA ASP A 659 57.85 -43.79 27.17
C ASP A 659 58.64 -42.60 26.59
N ASN A 660 59.83 -42.83 26.05
CA ASN A 660 60.65 -41.86 25.29
C ASN A 660 60.83 -40.45 25.92
N CYS A 661 60.88 -40.35 27.27
CA CYS A 661 60.91 -39.05 27.96
C CYS A 661 62.28 -38.64 28.55
N CYS A 662 62.40 -37.35 28.88
CA CYS A 662 63.44 -36.83 29.78
C CYS A 662 62.81 -36.51 31.16
N VAL A 663 63.33 -37.13 32.24
CA VAL A 663 62.52 -37.37 33.45
C VAL A 663 63.23 -37.03 34.77
N CYS A 664 62.64 -36.12 35.56
CA CYS A 664 63.16 -35.70 36.88
C CYS A 664 62.08 -35.62 37.99
N ASN A 665 62.43 -36.13 39.19
CA ASN A 665 61.68 -36.01 40.45
C ASN A 665 60.24 -36.56 40.43
N ILE A 666 60.04 -37.81 40.01
CA ILE A 666 58.73 -38.46 39.84
C ILE A 666 58.60 -39.83 40.53
N ARG A 667 57.38 -40.40 40.48
CA ARG A 667 57.09 -41.79 40.87
C ARG A 667 56.12 -42.48 39.91
N PRO A 668 56.60 -43.20 38.87
CA PRO A 668 55.79 -44.02 37.98
C PRO A 668 55.80 -45.49 38.41
N THR A 669 55.10 -46.39 37.69
CA THR A 669 55.32 -47.84 37.80
C THR A 669 56.38 -48.31 36.81
N THR A 670 56.21 -48.02 35.51
CA THR A 670 57.20 -48.36 34.47
C THR A 670 57.85 -47.10 33.90
N ILE A 671 59.09 -47.24 33.41
CA ILE A 671 59.80 -46.23 32.62
C ILE A 671 60.58 -46.96 31.52
N ASP A 672 60.42 -46.52 30.29
CA ASP A 672 61.24 -46.89 29.14
C ASP A 672 61.64 -45.55 28.46
N SER A 673 62.89 -45.09 28.60
CA SER A 673 63.21 -43.66 28.36
C SER A 673 64.70 -43.32 28.27
N TYR A 674 65.03 -42.27 27.51
CA TYR A 674 66.44 -41.86 27.32
C TYR A 674 67.17 -41.35 28.58
N SER A 675 66.50 -40.69 29.54
CA SER A 675 67.20 -40.19 30.75
C SER A 675 66.35 -40.05 32.03
N VAL A 676 66.87 -40.57 33.15
CA VAL A 676 66.11 -40.77 34.40
C VAL A 676 66.91 -40.39 35.67
N ARG A 677 66.47 -39.35 36.38
CA ARG A 677 67.14 -38.85 37.61
C ARG A 677 66.17 -38.64 38.80
N ASN A 678 66.58 -39.05 40.00
CA ASN A 678 65.93 -38.82 41.31
C ASN A 678 64.52 -39.44 41.48
N ASN A 679 64.26 -40.60 40.88
CA ASN A 679 62.95 -41.23 40.79
C ASN A 679 62.81 -42.50 41.63
N LYS A 680 61.57 -42.91 41.89
CA LYS A 680 61.21 -44.21 42.48
C LYS A 680 60.13 -44.86 41.60
N SER A 681 60.48 -45.91 40.86
CA SER A 681 59.55 -46.70 40.04
C SER A 681 59.49 -48.16 40.52
N THR A 682 58.76 -49.03 39.81
CA THR A 682 58.89 -50.49 39.98
C THR A 682 59.81 -51.08 38.92
N THR A 683 59.66 -50.73 37.65
CA THR A 683 60.57 -51.16 36.57
C THR A 683 61.26 -49.95 35.92
N ILE A 684 62.40 -50.19 35.29
CA ILE A 684 63.06 -49.28 34.35
C ILE A 684 63.71 -50.11 33.24
N ASP A 685 63.54 -49.74 31.98
CA ASP A 685 64.15 -50.39 30.81
C ASP A 685 64.83 -49.35 29.90
N ASN A 686 65.83 -49.75 29.11
CA ASN A 686 66.57 -48.95 28.11
C ASN A 686 67.14 -47.57 28.56
N CYS A 687 67.24 -47.31 29.87
CA CYS A 687 67.54 -45.99 30.43
C CYS A 687 69.02 -45.71 30.77
N SER A 688 69.37 -44.42 30.74
CA SER A 688 70.50 -43.87 31.52
C SER A 688 70.01 -43.41 32.91
N ILE A 689 70.55 -44.01 33.98
CA ILE A 689 69.98 -43.99 35.34
C ILE A 689 70.96 -43.41 36.39
N THR A 690 70.55 -42.36 37.12
CA THR A 690 71.29 -41.86 38.30
C THR A 690 70.39 -41.52 39.51
N TYR A 691 70.80 -41.98 40.71
CA TYR A 691 70.16 -41.70 42.01
C TYR A 691 68.69 -42.15 42.15
N ASN A 692 68.34 -43.31 41.58
CA ASN A 692 67.02 -43.91 41.58
C ASN A 692 66.92 -45.11 42.54
N ARG A 693 65.68 -45.50 42.89
CA ARG A 693 65.37 -46.77 43.61
C ARG A 693 64.17 -47.49 42.97
N PRO A 694 64.37 -48.25 41.88
CA PRO A 694 63.35 -49.12 41.31
C PRO A 694 63.33 -50.49 42.01
N THR A 695 62.50 -51.44 41.55
CA THR A 695 62.61 -52.87 41.94
C THR A 695 63.33 -53.70 40.88
N THR A 696 63.01 -53.54 39.60
CA THR A 696 63.72 -54.18 38.48
C THR A 696 64.38 -53.15 37.59
N ILE A 697 65.47 -53.52 36.91
CA ILE A 697 66.08 -52.75 35.83
C ILE A 697 66.55 -53.72 34.74
N ASP A 698 66.31 -53.39 33.48
CA ASP A 698 66.81 -54.15 32.30
C ASP A 698 67.46 -53.18 31.28
N ASN A 699 68.38 -53.66 30.44
CA ASN A 699 69.03 -52.93 29.32
C ASN A 699 69.61 -51.51 29.61
N CYS A 700 69.95 -51.19 30.86
CA CYS A 700 70.30 -49.84 31.32
C CYS A 700 71.80 -49.58 31.59
N SER A 701 72.15 -48.29 31.64
CA SER A 701 73.42 -47.78 32.19
C SER A 701 73.21 -47.14 33.58
N ILE A 702 73.86 -47.69 34.62
CA ILE A 702 73.41 -47.57 36.02
C ILE A 702 74.51 -47.07 36.97
N THR A 703 74.30 -45.90 37.58
CA THR A 703 75.20 -45.36 38.65
C THR A 703 74.47 -44.86 39.91
N TYR A 704 74.91 -45.30 41.10
CA TYR A 704 74.41 -44.90 42.43
C TYR A 704 72.93 -45.21 42.76
N ASN A 705 72.50 -46.44 42.50
CA ASN A 705 71.12 -46.92 42.67
C ASN A 705 71.00 -48.08 43.67
N ARG A 706 69.77 -48.41 44.08
CA ARG A 706 69.43 -49.60 44.88
C ARG A 706 68.16 -50.30 44.33
N PRO A 707 68.28 -51.12 43.28
CA PRO A 707 67.23 -52.00 42.80
C PRO A 707 67.15 -53.30 43.63
N THR A 708 66.21 -54.20 43.28
CA THR A 708 66.23 -55.60 43.74
C THR A 708 66.77 -56.55 42.67
N THR A 709 66.33 -56.45 41.42
CA THR A 709 66.88 -57.22 40.29
C THR A 709 67.52 -56.29 39.26
N ILE A 710 68.51 -56.79 38.53
CA ILE A 710 69.07 -56.13 37.33
C ILE A 710 69.39 -57.21 36.29
N ASP A 711 69.07 -56.97 35.03
CA ASP A 711 69.43 -57.81 33.88
C ASP A 711 70.06 -56.97 32.75
N ASN A 712 70.89 -57.54 31.87
CA ASN A 712 71.48 -56.91 30.66
C ASN A 712 72.13 -55.51 30.80
N CYS A 713 72.58 -55.11 32.00
CA CYS A 713 73.02 -53.74 32.31
C CYS A 713 74.55 -53.55 32.47
N SER A 714 74.96 -52.27 32.40
CA SER A 714 76.29 -51.80 32.83
C SER A 714 76.22 -51.06 34.19
N ILE A 715 76.94 -51.55 35.20
CA ILE A 715 76.60 -51.33 36.62
C ILE A 715 77.80 -50.86 37.47
N THR A 716 77.74 -49.63 38.00
CA THR A 716 78.76 -49.08 38.93
C THR A 716 78.17 -48.49 40.23
N TYR A 717 78.72 -48.88 41.39
CA TYR A 717 78.36 -48.37 42.74
C TYR A 717 76.90 -48.56 43.21
N ASN A 718 76.34 -49.76 43.02
CA ASN A 718 74.97 -50.13 43.36
C ASN A 718 74.88 -51.24 44.44
N ARG A 719 73.68 -51.46 44.98
CA ARG A 719 73.36 -52.59 45.88
C ARG A 719 72.04 -53.28 45.47
N PRO A 720 72.06 -54.14 44.43
CA PRO A 720 70.95 -55.04 44.07
C PRO A 720 70.84 -56.23 45.04
N THR A 721 69.81 -57.06 44.86
CA THR A 721 69.79 -58.44 45.41
C THR A 721 70.20 -59.47 44.34
N THR A 722 69.65 -59.44 43.14
CA THR A 722 70.05 -60.32 42.03
C THR A 722 70.64 -59.49 40.87
N ILE A 723 71.55 -60.10 40.11
CA ILE A 723 72.03 -59.56 38.83
C ILE A 723 72.21 -60.73 37.85
N ASP A 724 71.78 -60.56 36.60
CA ASP A 724 72.01 -61.50 35.50
C ASP A 724 72.58 -60.75 34.27
N ASN A 725 73.31 -61.43 33.37
CA ASN A 725 73.83 -60.93 32.08
C ASN A 725 74.58 -59.56 32.05
N CYS A 726 75.08 -59.07 33.18
CA CYS A 726 75.61 -57.71 33.35
C CYS A 726 77.16 -57.59 33.38
N SER A 727 77.63 -56.35 33.21
CA SER A 727 79.01 -55.93 33.53
C SER A 727 79.06 -55.10 34.82
N ILE A 728 79.79 -55.58 35.84
CA ILE A 728 79.58 -55.20 37.26
C ILE A 728 80.88 -54.78 37.96
N THR A 729 80.97 -53.51 38.41
CA THR A 729 82.12 -53.02 39.22
C THR A 729 81.73 -52.24 40.49
N TYR A 730 82.31 -52.59 41.64
CA TYR A 730 82.10 -51.96 42.97
C TYR A 730 80.66 -52.04 43.54
N ASN A 731 80.05 -53.23 43.47
CA ASN A 731 78.68 -53.52 43.91
C ASN A 731 78.64 -54.55 45.06
N ARG A 732 77.47 -54.66 45.72
CA ARG A 732 77.18 -55.72 46.71
C ARG A 732 75.82 -56.40 46.43
N PRO A 733 75.75 -57.35 45.47
CA PRO A 733 74.60 -58.21 45.26
C PRO A 733 74.48 -59.32 46.32
N THR A 734 73.34 -60.02 46.37
CA THR A 734 73.25 -61.35 47.01
C THR A 734 73.53 -62.48 46.01
N THR A 735 72.98 -62.43 44.79
CA THR A 735 73.27 -63.41 43.72
C THR A 735 73.77 -62.72 42.45
N ILE A 736 74.60 -63.41 41.69
CA ILE A 736 74.99 -63.03 40.32
C ILE A 736 74.97 -64.28 39.43
N ASP A 737 74.37 -64.20 38.25
CA ASP A 737 74.46 -65.22 37.20
C ASP A 737 75.01 -64.63 35.89
N ASN A 738 75.62 -65.43 35.02
CA ASN A 738 76.10 -65.09 33.65
C ASN A 738 76.93 -63.78 33.46
N CYS A 739 77.48 -63.17 34.52
CA CYS A 739 78.06 -61.82 34.48
C CYS A 739 79.60 -61.74 34.39
N SER A 740 80.09 -60.54 34.04
CA SER A 740 81.49 -60.13 34.26
C SER A 740 81.63 -59.30 35.55
N VAL A 741 82.39 -59.81 36.53
CA VAL A 741 82.31 -59.42 37.94
C VAL A 741 83.68 -58.98 38.50
N ARG A 742 83.85 -57.69 38.84
CA ARG A 742 85.10 -57.14 39.40
C ARG A 742 84.94 -56.28 40.66
N ASN A 743 85.76 -56.55 41.68
CA ASN A 743 85.82 -55.78 42.94
C ASN A 743 84.48 -55.67 43.71
N ASN A 744 83.69 -56.75 43.69
CA ASN A 744 82.34 -56.86 44.27
C ASN A 744 82.34 -57.79 45.51
N ILE A 745 81.26 -57.73 46.30
CA ILE A 745 80.99 -58.67 47.40
C ILE A 745 79.60 -59.31 47.18
N PRO A 746 79.51 -60.44 46.47
CA PRO A 746 78.29 -61.24 46.30
C PRO A 746 78.00 -62.11 47.53
N THR A 747 76.90 -62.86 47.51
CA THR A 747 76.76 -64.11 48.31
C THR A 747 76.99 -65.33 47.40
N THR A 748 76.27 -65.43 46.28
CA THR A 748 76.47 -66.50 45.28
C THR A 748 76.88 -65.93 43.92
N ASN A 749 77.68 -66.69 43.17
CA ASN A 749 77.96 -66.47 41.74
C ASN A 749 77.72 -67.78 40.97
N ASN A 750 77.06 -67.73 39.82
CA ASN A 750 76.93 -68.82 38.85
C ASN A 750 77.35 -68.33 37.44
N ASN A 751 77.88 -69.21 36.58
CA ASN A 751 78.29 -68.94 35.18
C ASN A 751 79.16 -67.67 34.93
N CYS A 752 79.77 -67.08 35.95
CA CYS A 752 80.42 -65.76 35.87
C CYS A 752 81.93 -65.81 35.55
N CYS A 753 82.43 -64.68 35.05
CA CYS A 753 83.87 -64.35 35.06
C CYS A 753 84.20 -63.46 36.28
N VAL A 754 84.99 -63.97 37.24
CA VAL A 754 85.02 -63.46 38.62
C VAL A 754 86.44 -63.09 39.10
N CYS A 755 86.73 -61.79 39.22
CA CYS A 755 88.04 -61.28 39.67
C CYS A 755 87.97 -60.33 40.89
N ASN A 756 88.83 -60.56 41.89
CA ASN A 756 88.98 -59.74 43.12
C ASN A 756 87.70 -59.62 43.98
N ASN A 757 86.87 -60.66 44.03
CA ASN A 757 85.58 -60.67 44.73
C ASN A 757 85.62 -61.53 46.00
N ARG A 758 84.58 -61.39 46.84
CA ARG A 758 84.44 -62.15 48.10
C ARG A 758 83.03 -62.75 48.31
N PRO A 759 82.58 -63.66 47.43
CA PRO A 759 81.32 -64.39 47.60
C PRO A 759 81.42 -65.45 48.71
N THR A 760 80.33 -66.19 48.97
CA THR A 760 80.34 -67.42 49.78
C THR A 760 80.29 -68.67 48.90
N THR A 761 79.47 -68.72 47.85
CA THR A 761 79.44 -69.83 46.89
C THR A 761 79.76 -69.36 45.47
N ILE A 762 80.36 -70.25 44.68
CA ILE A 762 80.66 -70.05 43.27
C ILE A 762 80.42 -71.39 42.55
N ASP A 763 79.67 -71.38 41.45
CA ASP A 763 79.46 -72.55 40.58
C ASP A 763 79.68 -72.18 39.10
N ASN A 764 80.17 -73.11 38.27
CA ASN A 764 80.37 -72.97 36.81
C ASN A 764 81.17 -71.72 36.34
N CYS A 765 81.95 -71.08 37.22
CA CYS A 765 82.65 -69.82 36.94
C CYS A 765 84.14 -69.99 36.52
N SER A 766 84.69 -68.95 35.89
CA SER A 766 86.14 -68.76 35.71
C SER A 766 86.67 -67.68 36.64
N ILE A 767 87.54 -68.03 37.61
CA ILE A 767 87.78 -67.18 38.79
C ILE A 767 89.26 -66.98 39.18
N THR A 768 89.63 -65.73 39.51
CA THR A 768 90.98 -65.37 39.99
C THR A 768 90.97 -64.37 41.17
N TYR A 769 91.83 -64.59 42.18
CA TYR A 769 92.04 -63.71 43.34
C TYR A 769 90.83 -63.48 44.27
N ASN A 770 89.97 -64.50 44.43
CA ASN A 770 88.78 -64.47 45.28
C ASN A 770 88.97 -65.23 46.60
N LYS A 771 88.05 -65.02 47.56
CA LYS A 771 87.99 -65.76 48.84
C LYS A 771 86.58 -66.30 49.15
N PRO A 772 86.08 -67.30 48.41
CA PRO A 772 84.80 -67.95 48.68
C PRO A 772 84.86 -68.93 49.86
N THR A 773 83.72 -69.47 50.27
CA THR A 773 83.67 -70.66 51.12
C THR A 773 83.56 -71.95 50.30
N ILE A 774 82.67 -72.01 49.30
CA ILE A 774 82.48 -73.19 48.45
C ILE A 774 82.72 -72.80 46.98
N ILE A 775 83.38 -73.69 46.24
CA ILE A 775 83.45 -73.65 44.77
C ILE A 775 83.05 -75.02 44.22
N ASP A 776 82.18 -75.05 43.21
CA ASP A 776 81.88 -76.24 42.39
C ASP A 776 82.10 -75.94 40.89
N ASN A 777 82.41 -76.97 40.09
CA ASN A 777 82.54 -76.96 38.62
C ASN A 777 83.38 -75.82 37.96
N CYS A 778 84.26 -75.13 38.71
CA CYS A 778 84.95 -73.91 38.25
C CYS A 778 86.39 -74.13 37.72
N SER A 779 86.88 -73.14 36.97
CA SER A 779 88.31 -72.91 36.76
C SER A 779 88.87 -71.91 37.77
N VAL A 780 89.82 -72.33 38.62
CA VAL A 780 90.18 -71.66 39.88
C VAL A 780 91.68 -71.39 40.01
N ARG A 781 92.11 -70.11 39.99
CA ARG A 781 93.52 -69.70 40.14
C ARG A 781 93.78 -68.61 41.18
N ASN A 782 94.76 -68.80 42.07
CA ASN A 782 95.18 -67.83 43.10
C ASN A 782 94.06 -67.39 44.10
N ASN A 783 93.13 -68.29 44.42
CA ASN A 783 92.00 -68.08 45.35
C ASN A 783 92.24 -68.74 46.72
N ILE A 784 91.40 -68.40 47.70
CA ILE A 784 91.37 -69.02 49.03
C ILE A 784 89.95 -69.53 49.35
N PRO A 785 89.54 -70.70 48.82
CA PRO A 785 88.26 -71.35 49.09
C PRO A 785 88.31 -72.23 50.36
N THR A 786 87.18 -72.55 50.98
CA THR A 786 87.13 -73.62 52.01
C THR A 786 87.07 -74.98 51.32
N THR A 787 86.11 -75.19 50.42
CA THR A 787 85.97 -76.45 49.64
C THR A 787 85.99 -76.17 48.13
N ASN A 788 86.55 -77.12 47.36
CA ASN A 788 86.49 -77.17 45.90
C ASN A 788 85.97 -78.55 45.46
N ASN A 789 84.88 -78.60 44.72
CA ASN A 789 84.36 -79.80 44.06
C ASN A 789 84.46 -79.64 42.54
N ASN A 790 84.68 -80.72 41.78
CA ASN A 790 84.65 -80.77 40.29
C ASN A 790 85.51 -79.71 39.54
N CYS A 791 86.39 -78.99 40.22
CA CYS A 791 87.11 -77.84 39.69
C CYS A 791 88.41 -78.22 38.95
N CYS A 792 88.97 -77.25 38.22
CA CYS A 792 90.38 -77.23 37.82
C CYS A 792 91.14 -76.19 38.66
N VAL A 793 92.05 -76.66 39.53
CA VAL A 793 92.49 -75.91 40.74
C VAL A 793 94.00 -75.67 40.73
N SER A 794 94.46 -74.42 40.62
CA SER A 794 95.90 -74.07 40.66
C SER A 794 96.28 -72.90 41.59
N TYR A 795 97.40 -73.07 42.31
CA TYR A 795 97.98 -72.06 43.23
C TYR A 795 97.02 -71.56 44.33
N ASN A 796 96.07 -72.40 44.74
CA ASN A 796 95.06 -72.08 45.75
C ASN A 796 95.46 -72.63 47.13
N ARG A 797 94.91 -72.04 48.19
CA ARG A 797 95.00 -72.54 49.58
C ARG A 797 93.60 -72.81 50.09
N SER A 798 93.28 -74.06 50.39
CA SER A 798 91.93 -74.48 50.79
C SER A 798 91.95 -75.41 52.01
N THR A 799 90.79 -75.93 52.41
CA THR A 799 90.71 -77.07 53.34
C THR A 799 90.37 -78.36 52.61
N ALA A 800 89.34 -78.43 51.76
CA ALA A 800 89.06 -79.63 50.95
C ALA A 800 89.21 -79.39 49.44
N ILE A 801 89.50 -80.47 48.70
CA ILE A 801 89.54 -80.55 47.23
C ILE A 801 89.06 -81.95 46.80
N ASN A 802 87.89 -82.07 46.18
CA ASN A 802 87.27 -83.34 45.84
C ASN A 802 86.93 -83.39 44.33
N ASN A 803 87.12 -84.55 43.67
CA ASN A 803 86.78 -84.76 42.24
C ASN A 803 87.45 -83.76 41.25
N THR A 804 88.72 -83.39 41.45
CA THR A 804 89.39 -82.30 40.69
C THR A 804 90.64 -82.72 39.93
N SER A 805 91.11 -81.84 39.04
CA SER A 805 92.54 -81.70 38.75
C SER A 805 93.16 -80.58 39.60
N SER A 806 94.29 -80.85 40.26
CA SER A 806 94.84 -79.93 41.28
C SER A 806 96.38 -79.84 41.26
N ARG A 807 96.91 -78.62 41.11
CA ARG A 807 98.36 -78.36 40.98
C ARG A 807 98.88 -77.18 41.81
N ASN A 808 100.02 -77.37 42.49
CA ASN A 808 100.72 -76.35 43.30
C ASN A 808 99.88 -75.75 44.47
N ASN A 809 98.89 -76.48 44.99
CA ASN A 809 97.97 -76.05 46.04
C ASN A 809 98.43 -76.44 47.46
N ARG A 810 97.82 -75.84 48.48
CA ARG A 810 97.91 -76.28 49.90
C ARG A 810 96.52 -76.47 50.52
N PRO A 811 95.86 -77.62 50.29
CA PRO A 811 94.65 -78.03 51.01
C PRO A 811 94.98 -78.69 52.36
N THR A 812 93.98 -79.09 53.14
CA THR A 812 94.14 -80.10 54.21
C THR A 812 93.75 -81.50 53.74
N THR A 813 92.64 -81.65 53.01
CA THR A 813 92.18 -82.94 52.47
C THR A 813 92.11 -82.89 50.95
N ILE A 814 92.39 -84.03 50.31
CA ILE A 814 92.12 -84.27 48.90
C ILE A 814 91.51 -85.66 48.74
N ASP A 815 90.43 -85.79 47.99
CA ASP A 815 89.80 -87.08 47.67
C ASP A 815 89.44 -87.17 46.18
N ASN A 816 89.57 -88.35 45.56
CA ASN A 816 89.16 -88.62 44.18
C ASN A 816 89.73 -87.63 43.12
N CYS A 817 91.00 -87.21 43.23
CA CYS A 817 91.62 -86.19 42.37
C CYS A 817 92.87 -86.65 41.61
N CYS A 818 93.18 -85.98 40.49
CA CYS A 818 94.50 -86.03 39.85
C CYS A 818 95.37 -84.86 40.34
N VAL A 819 96.46 -85.15 41.07
CA VAL A 819 97.17 -84.14 41.88
C VAL A 819 98.68 -84.13 41.71
N CYS A 820 99.25 -82.93 41.50
CA CYS A 820 100.70 -82.75 41.41
C CYS A 820 101.26 -81.51 42.15
N ASN A 821 102.44 -81.65 42.77
CA ASN A 821 103.16 -80.59 43.50
C ASN A 821 102.40 -79.94 44.68
N ASN A 822 101.35 -80.57 45.22
CA ASN A 822 100.55 -80.06 46.32
C ASN A 822 101.13 -80.45 47.70
N ARG A 823 100.71 -79.74 48.76
CA ARG A 823 100.98 -80.11 50.17
C ARG A 823 99.69 -80.25 50.98
N PRO A 824 98.95 -81.37 50.83
CA PRO A 824 97.84 -81.74 51.70
C PRO A 824 98.30 -82.26 53.08
N THR A 825 97.36 -82.46 54.00
CA THR A 825 97.55 -83.34 55.16
C THR A 825 97.07 -84.77 54.86
N THR A 826 95.85 -84.97 54.35
CA THR A 826 95.34 -86.26 53.87
C THR A 826 95.19 -86.29 52.34
N ILE A 827 95.46 -87.45 51.74
CA ILE A 827 95.06 -87.79 50.36
C ILE A 827 94.33 -89.13 50.41
N ASP A 828 93.20 -89.26 49.73
CA ASP A 828 92.55 -90.56 49.46
C ASP A 828 92.13 -90.67 47.99
N ASN A 829 92.02 -91.89 47.45
CA ASN A 829 91.58 -92.20 46.07
C ASN A 829 92.20 -91.35 44.92
N CYS A 830 93.42 -90.81 45.09
CA CYS A 830 94.03 -89.89 44.12
C CYS A 830 95.16 -90.49 43.29
N CYS A 831 95.36 -89.95 42.09
CA CYS A 831 96.60 -90.13 41.32
C CYS A 831 97.62 -89.03 41.71
N VAL A 832 98.78 -89.43 42.24
CA VAL A 832 99.68 -88.54 43.01
C VAL A 832 101.06 -88.41 42.35
N CYS A 833 101.48 -87.18 41.97
CA CYS A 833 102.86 -86.90 41.54
C CYS A 833 103.54 -85.75 42.32
N ASN A 834 104.73 -85.99 42.89
CA ASN A 834 105.53 -84.97 43.62
C ASN A 834 104.78 -84.19 44.74
N ASN A 835 103.74 -84.79 45.36
CA ASN A 835 103.03 -84.19 46.50
C ASN A 835 103.71 -84.56 47.82
N ARG A 836 103.44 -83.81 48.89
CA ARG A 836 103.81 -84.18 50.28
C ARG A 836 102.58 -84.21 51.20
N PRO A 837 101.85 -85.33 51.27
CA PRO A 837 100.86 -85.60 52.32
C PRO A 837 101.52 -85.92 53.67
N THR A 838 100.75 -85.88 54.76
CA THR A 838 101.11 -86.51 56.05
C THR A 838 100.48 -87.89 56.23
N THR A 839 99.34 -88.17 55.58
CA THR A 839 98.66 -89.47 55.55
C THR A 839 98.07 -89.74 54.16
N ILE A 840 98.04 -91.01 53.76
CA ILE A 840 97.55 -91.49 52.47
C ILE A 840 96.58 -92.64 52.72
N GLY A 841 95.40 -92.60 52.12
CA GLY A 841 94.42 -93.70 52.10
C GLY A 841 94.73 -94.74 51.02
N ASN A 842 93.69 -95.42 50.51
CA ASN A 842 93.87 -96.51 49.55
C ASN A 842 94.05 -95.94 48.12
N GLY A 843 95.28 -95.59 47.76
CA GLY A 843 95.64 -95.10 46.43
C GLY A 843 96.97 -95.66 45.91
N SER A 844 97.09 -95.83 44.59
CA SER A 844 98.34 -96.29 43.96
C SER A 844 99.39 -95.19 43.96
N VAL A 845 100.52 -95.43 44.63
CA VAL A 845 101.62 -94.46 44.76
C VAL A 845 102.82 -94.90 43.93
N THR A 846 103.36 -94.00 43.11
CA THR A 846 104.64 -94.19 42.40
C THR A 846 105.65 -93.15 42.89
N VAL A 847 106.80 -93.59 43.38
CA VAL A 847 107.83 -92.72 44.00
C VAL A 847 109.21 -93.06 43.43
N ASN A 848 109.99 -92.03 43.10
CA ASN A 848 111.40 -92.16 42.71
C ASN A 848 112.29 -91.40 43.71
N ASN A 849 113.10 -92.14 44.48
CA ASN A 849 114.43 -91.84 45.05
C ASN A 849 114.70 -90.48 45.78
N ASN A 850 115.50 -90.40 46.86
CA ASN A 850 116.45 -91.38 47.42
C ASN A 850 116.79 -91.15 48.92
N LYS A 851 117.45 -92.16 49.52
CA LYS A 851 118.17 -92.19 50.83
C LYS A 851 117.33 -92.27 52.14
N LEU A 852 117.76 -93.19 53.02
CA LEU A 852 117.16 -93.55 54.32
C LEU A 852 118.04 -93.13 55.51
N SER A 853 117.46 -93.14 56.71
CA SER A 853 118.11 -93.61 57.96
C SER A 853 117.10 -94.39 58.80
N THR A 854 117.49 -95.52 59.40
CA THR A 854 116.58 -96.53 59.98
C THR A 854 116.77 -96.74 61.49
N THR A 855 115.66 -96.88 62.22
CA THR A 855 115.53 -97.73 63.43
C THR A 855 114.14 -98.37 63.46
N ASN A 856 114.01 -99.56 64.05
CA ASN A 856 112.87 -100.47 63.85
C ASN A 856 111.78 -100.39 64.94
N SER A 857 110.51 -100.59 64.53
CA SER A 857 109.60 -101.53 65.22
C SER A 857 108.36 -101.89 64.37
N SER A 858 108.42 -103.06 63.71
CA SER A 858 107.36 -104.04 63.43
C SER A 858 105.86 -103.64 63.32
N ALA A 859 105.24 -103.92 62.16
CA ALA A 859 103.99 -104.72 62.05
C ALA A 859 103.77 -105.22 60.59
N ALA A 860 102.95 -106.26 60.40
CA ALA A 860 102.80 -107.00 59.14
C ALA A 860 101.93 -106.31 58.06
N SER A 861 102.01 -106.82 56.81
CA SER A 861 101.26 -106.37 55.63
C SER A 861 100.72 -107.57 54.83
N ASN A 862 99.69 -107.38 53.99
CA ASN A 862 99.11 -108.44 53.17
C ASN A 862 98.61 -107.95 51.77
N ARG A 863 98.43 -108.90 50.83
CA ARG A 863 98.20 -108.72 49.38
C ARG A 863 96.77 -108.21 49.05
N PHE A 864 96.46 -107.60 47.89
CA PHE A 864 96.48 -108.21 46.52
C PHE A 864 96.50 -107.19 45.34
N THR A 865 96.59 -107.69 44.10
CA THR A 865 96.85 -106.92 42.85
C THR A 865 95.91 -107.30 41.68
N ASN A 866 95.64 -106.32 40.80
CA ASN A 866 94.83 -106.43 39.57
C ASN A 866 95.50 -107.23 38.41
N ASN A 867 94.73 -107.52 37.36
CA ASN A 867 95.19 -107.26 35.99
C ASN A 867 94.04 -106.99 34.99
N ASN A 868 94.36 -106.47 33.78
CA ASN A 868 93.41 -105.72 32.94
C ASN A 868 93.74 -105.79 31.42
N THR A 869 92.75 -105.67 30.52
CA THR A 869 92.88 -105.45 29.05
C THR A 869 91.66 -104.62 28.56
N VAL A 870 91.72 -103.38 28.06
CA VAL A 870 92.53 -102.68 27.02
C VAL A 870 91.99 -102.83 25.59
N ASN A 871 91.50 -101.72 25.01
CA ASN A 871 91.73 -101.36 23.59
C ASN A 871 91.55 -99.84 23.30
N ASN A 872 92.00 -99.35 22.14
CA ASN A 872 92.32 -97.92 21.88
C ASN A 872 91.59 -97.26 20.68
N ASN A 873 91.51 -95.91 20.66
CA ASN A 873 91.73 -94.94 19.53
C ASN A 873 90.98 -93.59 19.74
N LYS A 874 91.45 -92.40 19.30
CA LYS A 874 92.80 -91.93 18.93
C LYS A 874 92.95 -90.39 18.98
N LEU A 875 94.20 -89.94 19.08
CA LEU A 875 94.79 -88.58 19.07
C LEU A 875 94.51 -87.75 17.78
N SER A 876 94.81 -86.44 17.63
CA SER A 876 95.61 -85.39 18.36
C SER A 876 95.07 -83.97 17.99
N ASN A 877 95.68 -82.77 18.11
CA ASN A 877 97.06 -82.30 18.43
C ASN A 877 97.09 -80.82 18.92
N CYS A 878 98.26 -80.25 19.26
CA CYS A 878 98.46 -78.89 19.80
C CYS A 878 99.69 -78.14 19.22
N THR A 879 99.75 -76.80 19.37
CA THR A 879 101.01 -76.02 19.43
C THR A 879 100.86 -74.75 20.29
N ASN A 880 101.98 -74.13 20.73
CA ASN A 880 102.04 -73.15 21.84
C ASN A 880 102.41 -71.71 21.43
N GLY A 881 102.13 -70.71 22.29
CA GLY A 881 102.62 -69.33 22.15
C GLY A 881 102.50 -68.48 23.43
N PHE A 882 103.47 -67.60 23.69
CA PHE A 882 103.64 -66.79 24.90
C PHE A 882 104.42 -65.48 24.57
N SER A 883 104.42 -64.39 25.35
CA SER A 883 103.85 -64.11 26.69
C SER A 883 103.26 -62.68 26.81
N THR A 884 103.10 -62.15 28.03
CA THR A 884 102.56 -60.80 28.35
C THR A 884 103.63 -59.76 28.69
N SER A 885 103.38 -58.47 28.39
CA SER A 885 103.81 -57.35 29.25
C SER A 885 102.86 -56.15 29.14
N ILE A 886 103.01 -55.13 30.02
CA ILE A 886 102.05 -54.03 30.24
C ILE A 886 102.81 -52.73 30.57
N ILE A 887 102.14 -51.57 30.44
CA ILE A 887 102.34 -50.26 31.12
C ILE A 887 103.01 -49.16 30.26
N ASN A 888 102.26 -48.10 29.91
CA ASN A 888 102.32 -46.86 30.73
C ASN A 888 101.10 -45.91 30.58
N ARG A 889 101.00 -44.97 31.53
CA ARG A 889 100.05 -43.83 31.53
C ARG A 889 100.80 -42.54 31.19
N ARG A 890 100.08 -41.51 30.72
CA ARG A 890 99.97 -40.25 31.47
C ARG A 890 98.81 -39.38 30.97
N SER A 891 98.40 -38.46 31.85
CA SER A 891 97.35 -37.45 31.65
C SER A 891 97.97 -36.06 31.72
N LEU A 892 97.40 -35.07 31.02
CA LEU A 892 96.88 -33.82 31.62
C LEU A 892 96.43 -32.77 30.57
N PHE A 893 95.66 -31.79 31.06
CA PHE A 893 95.35 -30.46 30.51
C PHE A 893 94.40 -30.25 29.30
N ASN A 894 93.20 -29.76 29.65
CA ASN A 894 92.58 -28.50 29.21
C ASN A 894 92.15 -28.21 27.76
N ASN A 895 90.81 -28.08 27.63
CA ASN A 895 90.06 -26.97 27.04
C ASN A 895 89.83 -26.83 25.52
N SER A 896 88.77 -26.07 25.23
CA SER A 896 88.43 -25.35 23.98
C SER A 896 87.72 -26.10 22.85
N THR A 897 86.40 -25.91 22.83
CA THR A 897 85.56 -25.51 21.67
C THR A 897 85.51 -26.35 20.38
N CYS A 898 84.31 -26.92 20.17
CA CYS A 898 83.48 -26.78 18.98
C CYS A 898 84.00 -27.24 17.60
N ARG A 899 83.31 -28.26 17.06
CA ARG A 899 82.93 -28.29 15.64
C ARG A 899 81.42 -28.53 15.50
N SER A 900 80.92 -28.14 14.32
CA SER A 900 79.59 -28.41 13.77
C SER A 900 79.28 -29.90 13.65
#